data_AF-R9J2P2-F1
#
_entry.id   AF-R9J2P2-F1
#
_cell.length_a   1.000
_cell.length_b   1.000
_cell.length_c   1.000
_cell.angle_alpha   90.00
_cell.angle_beta   90.00
_cell.angle_gamma   90.00
#
_symmetry.space_group_name_H-M   'P 1'
#
loop_
_entity.id
_entity.type
_entity.pdbx_description
1 polymer ?
#
loop_
_entity_poly.entity_id
_entity_poly.type
_entity_poly.pdbx_seq_one_letter_code
_entity_poly.pdbx_strand_id
1 'polypeptide(L)'
;MLIEKLFEEVLRLSFYGSIGCGVILICVLVNYTRTSRWISMVLWGLVALRLVVPLSVSSSISLLQLGNTALPSQLERALSADHTYSGNYKTALEGSHEYDRAVAAGSPIAANANGNKMTYYYERANGGIEPAKTSYERFLTAGSRIWLAGMILLWLWALLSCLRLKYRLRFSMRLCRGIYETDAIPSPCVTGILRPRIYLIPALTEQQKAHILLHEKMHIRYLDPVWKMVSFVIISIHWFNPFLWFMYKIFQGELEKACDERVLARLGEDKKADYSESLLALAASKSWRQKNNFPTPISFGENNIKGRIKRILAYKKPLAAVSVLIVLLSAVGCGVFLTTPAVSSADTPKTNPTASDDANPGTDDTAPTASSTDHLLTAPAPTAPDTTVLPENAPAGIQTGVLENNEIYDELEYNGVTYQSGDNGIFRKAENASAAEQIYAGFAGTNIQMTVFEEKLYFKTDRTYTEGALDWADNTIRWIDLDSLQTGDLPMVRENALISDFWLYDGMIKIYYSYPDTVDTMMLYTDKDVVFNQKNITQLTEAEQQQFGLGVSQSVLQNTGSLVNLSNRLRGQNIAYLDMDGDGTAEKVTLSPSTSPEALEYYREDDPLAYYHLQIGSAALESFGYNVANILWGLSLDGQTILLALYEDGPSADPYTHFYQYQNGQLTEIGGFDADIRRCDISSDGIITSSIRKEIVQTDWITVRWQLGPNGLLEEIPQDVYDFTSRNWVQLYDALPLHTAVGADDTFTIDPQSVRFLQTSADWNWILLETKDGQQGWVHLENFEVVELQKNVLDVFDGLYMAG
;
A
#
# COMPACT_ATOMS: atom_id res chain seq x y z
N MET A 1 16.46 -33.72 -40.07
CA MET A 1 17.11 -32.42 -40.40
C MET A 1 16.81 -31.31 -39.41
N LEU A 2 15.57 -30.81 -39.25
CA LEU A 2 15.31 -29.63 -38.38
C LEU A 2 15.71 -29.86 -36.91
N ILE A 3 15.36 -31.02 -36.36
CA ILE A 3 15.63 -31.36 -34.95
C ILE A 3 17.10 -31.68 -34.67
N GLU A 4 17.80 -32.20 -35.68
CA GLU A 4 19.24 -32.51 -35.60
C GLU A 4 20.05 -31.21 -35.59
N LYS A 5 19.68 -30.24 -36.44
CA LYS A 5 20.26 -28.89 -36.43
C LYS A 5 20.00 -28.16 -35.11
N LEU A 6 18.78 -28.26 -34.57
CA LEU A 6 18.44 -27.68 -33.26
C LEU A 6 19.28 -28.31 -32.14
N PHE A 7 19.43 -29.63 -32.15
CA PHE A 7 20.25 -30.34 -31.15
C PHE A 7 21.73 -29.96 -31.25
N GLU A 8 22.26 -29.82 -32.46
CA GLU A 8 23.63 -29.35 -32.71
C GLU A 8 23.85 -27.93 -32.15
N GLU A 9 22.90 -27.01 -32.37
CA GLU A 9 22.95 -25.67 -31.79
C GLU A 9 22.86 -25.68 -30.26
N VAL A 10 22.00 -26.52 -29.68
CA VAL A 10 21.88 -26.69 -28.22
C VAL A 10 23.18 -27.23 -27.62
N LEU A 11 23.84 -28.21 -28.26
CA LEU A 11 25.15 -28.71 -27.84
C LEU A 11 26.20 -27.59 -27.83
N ARG A 12 26.23 -26.78 -28.88
CA ARG A 12 27.12 -25.62 -28.99
C ARG A 12 26.85 -24.59 -27.90
N LEU A 13 25.58 -24.25 -27.67
CA LEU A 13 25.14 -23.32 -26.62
C LEU A 13 25.45 -23.84 -25.22
N SER A 14 25.27 -25.14 -24.98
CA SER A 14 25.58 -25.78 -23.69
C SER A 14 27.07 -25.73 -23.38
N PHE A 15 27.92 -26.00 -24.39
CA PHE A 15 29.37 -25.96 -24.25
C PHE A 15 29.89 -24.54 -23.98
N TYR A 16 29.57 -23.56 -24.84
CA TYR A 16 29.98 -22.18 -24.63
C TYR A 16 29.31 -21.53 -23.41
N GLY A 17 28.05 -21.90 -23.15
CA GLY A 17 27.29 -21.47 -21.98
C GLY A 17 27.95 -21.91 -20.68
N SER A 18 28.50 -23.13 -20.61
CA SER A 18 29.20 -23.62 -19.41
C SER A 18 30.43 -22.78 -19.05
N ILE A 19 31.19 -22.35 -20.07
CA ILE A 19 32.38 -21.51 -19.89
C ILE A 19 31.98 -20.11 -19.39
N GLY A 20 30.97 -19.48 -20.02
CA GLY A 20 30.44 -18.18 -19.58
C GLY A 20 29.79 -18.22 -18.19
N CYS A 21 29.09 -19.30 -17.88
CA CYS A 21 28.51 -19.55 -16.55
C CYS A 21 29.58 -19.66 -15.46
N GLY A 22 30.77 -20.21 -15.76
CA GLY A 22 31.87 -20.32 -14.80
C GLY A 22 32.40 -18.96 -14.32
N VAL A 23 32.47 -17.97 -15.21
CA VAL A 23 32.90 -16.60 -14.87
C VAL A 23 31.85 -15.90 -14.02
N ILE A 24 30.57 -16.04 -14.40
CA ILE A 24 29.47 -15.44 -13.64
C ILE A 24 29.34 -16.11 -12.27
N LEU A 25 29.60 -17.42 -12.16
CA LEU A 25 29.70 -18.12 -10.88
C LEU A 25 30.81 -17.53 -10.00
N ILE A 26 32.00 -17.26 -10.56
CA ILE A 26 33.09 -16.62 -9.82
C ILE A 26 32.65 -15.21 -9.36
N CYS A 27 32.01 -14.42 -10.23
CA CYS A 27 31.45 -13.13 -9.85
C CYS A 27 30.42 -13.26 -8.72
N VAL A 28 29.50 -14.21 -8.79
CA VAL A 28 28.47 -14.46 -7.75
C VAL A 28 29.10 -14.94 -6.43
N LEU A 29 30.15 -15.76 -6.48
CA LEU A 29 30.89 -16.26 -5.32
C LEU A 29 31.78 -15.19 -4.67
N VAL A 30 32.42 -14.33 -5.46
CA VAL A 30 33.22 -13.19 -4.95
C VAL A 30 32.28 -12.12 -4.37
N ASN A 31 31.15 -11.89 -5.03
CA ASN A 31 30.11 -10.96 -4.59
C ASN A 31 29.31 -11.49 -3.37
N TYR A 32 29.56 -12.72 -2.93
CA TYR A 32 28.87 -13.40 -1.84
C TYR A 32 28.97 -12.68 -0.48
N THR A 33 29.86 -11.69 -0.34
CA THR A 33 30.18 -11.09 0.97
C THR A 33 29.70 -9.65 1.17
N ARG A 34 29.31 -8.87 0.12
CA ARG A 34 29.15 -7.40 0.28
C ARG A 34 28.06 -6.65 -0.52
N THR A 35 27.16 -7.29 -1.27
CA THR A 35 26.13 -6.54 -2.07
C THR A 35 24.71 -7.09 -1.98
N SER A 36 23.76 -6.30 -2.48
CA SER A 36 22.34 -6.64 -2.56
C SER A 36 22.03 -7.70 -3.61
N ARG A 37 21.19 -8.68 -3.25
CA ARG A 37 20.99 -9.91 -4.05
C ARG A 37 20.08 -9.76 -5.26
N TRP A 38 19.38 -8.64 -5.42
CA TRP A 38 18.67 -8.36 -6.68
C TRP A 38 19.66 -8.30 -7.86
N ILE A 39 20.90 -7.85 -7.62
CA ILE A 39 21.97 -7.82 -8.62
C ILE A 39 22.37 -9.24 -9.02
N SER A 40 22.44 -10.17 -8.06
CA SER A 40 22.67 -11.58 -8.37
C SER A 40 21.56 -12.13 -9.28
N MET A 41 20.30 -11.72 -9.11
CA MET A 41 19.19 -12.13 -9.98
C MET A 41 19.33 -11.58 -11.40
N VAL A 42 19.80 -10.35 -11.56
CA VAL A 42 20.12 -9.77 -12.89
C VAL A 42 21.25 -10.55 -13.57
N LEU A 43 22.31 -10.90 -12.83
CA LEU A 43 23.41 -11.72 -13.35
C LEU A 43 22.93 -13.12 -13.77
N TRP A 44 22.04 -13.74 -13.01
CA TRP A 44 21.39 -14.99 -13.40
C TRP A 44 20.48 -14.84 -14.64
N GLY A 45 19.82 -13.69 -14.80
CA GLY A 45 19.08 -13.34 -16.01
C GLY A 45 19.97 -13.28 -17.25
N LEU A 46 21.19 -12.73 -17.13
CA LEU A 46 22.18 -12.70 -18.22
C LEU A 46 22.68 -14.11 -18.58
N VAL A 47 22.89 -14.98 -17.57
CA VAL A 47 23.22 -16.40 -17.78
C VAL A 47 22.09 -17.09 -18.56
N ALA A 48 20.84 -16.91 -18.13
CA ALA A 48 19.67 -17.47 -18.76
C ALA A 48 19.54 -17.01 -20.22
N LEU A 49 19.72 -15.71 -20.47
CA LEU A 49 19.71 -15.14 -21.82
C LEU A 49 20.77 -15.78 -22.71
N ARG A 50 21.99 -15.99 -22.20
CA ARG A 50 23.08 -16.64 -22.95
C ARG A 50 22.81 -18.10 -23.28
N LEU A 51 22.13 -18.84 -22.39
CA LEU A 51 21.80 -20.25 -22.60
C LEU A 51 20.63 -20.47 -23.58
N VAL A 52 19.85 -19.43 -23.86
CA VAL A 52 18.64 -19.49 -24.72
C VAL A 52 18.85 -18.79 -26.05
N VAL A 53 19.57 -17.67 -26.08
CA VAL A 53 19.68 -16.81 -27.29
C VAL A 53 20.99 -17.09 -28.04
N PRO A 54 20.93 -17.52 -29.32
CA PRO A 54 22.10 -17.75 -30.15
C PRO A 54 22.66 -16.44 -30.75
N LEU A 55 22.93 -15.44 -29.92
CA LEU A 55 23.60 -14.20 -30.36
C LEU A 55 25.12 -14.36 -30.20
N SER A 56 25.85 -14.30 -31.31
CA SER A 56 27.31 -14.22 -31.33
C SER A 56 27.72 -12.86 -31.89
N VAL A 57 28.27 -11.99 -31.04
CA VAL A 57 28.84 -10.70 -31.46
C VAL A 57 30.33 -10.90 -31.75
N SER A 58 30.78 -10.50 -32.93
CA SER A 58 32.18 -10.66 -33.36
C SER A 58 33.08 -9.63 -32.68
N SER A 59 34.17 -10.03 -32.02
CA SER A 59 35.18 -9.08 -31.51
C SER A 59 36.61 -9.59 -31.68
N SER A 60 37.58 -8.66 -31.67
CA SER A 60 39.01 -8.90 -31.86
C SER A 60 39.76 -9.38 -30.61
N ILE A 61 39.09 -9.44 -29.45
CA ILE A 61 39.68 -9.84 -28.17
C ILE A 61 38.89 -11.03 -27.63
N SER A 62 39.18 -12.23 -28.13
CA SER A 62 38.55 -13.47 -27.67
C SER A 62 39.61 -14.46 -27.16
N LEU A 63 39.51 -14.83 -25.89
CA LEU A 63 40.33 -15.89 -25.25
C LEU A 63 40.05 -17.30 -25.81
N LEU A 64 39.06 -17.44 -26.71
CA LEU A 64 38.63 -18.71 -27.32
C LEU A 64 39.49 -19.20 -28.49
N GLN A 65 40.63 -18.56 -28.79
CA GLN A 65 41.62 -19.12 -29.73
C GLN A 65 42.18 -20.48 -29.27
N LEU A 66 42.01 -20.87 -28.00
CA LEU A 66 42.61 -22.08 -27.43
C LEU A 66 41.79 -23.38 -27.64
N GLY A 67 40.54 -23.32 -28.13
CA GLY A 67 39.64 -24.49 -28.15
C GLY A 67 39.08 -24.94 -29.50
N ASN A 68 39.15 -24.10 -30.54
CA ASN A 68 38.41 -24.30 -31.79
C ASN A 68 39.08 -25.22 -32.82
N THR A 69 40.21 -25.86 -32.51
CA THR A 69 40.91 -26.73 -33.46
C THR A 69 40.91 -28.22 -33.11
N ALA A 70 40.40 -28.62 -31.94
CA ALA A 70 40.62 -29.99 -31.44
C ALA A 70 39.37 -30.84 -31.21
N LEU A 71 38.19 -30.30 -30.90
CA LEU A 71 37.07 -31.15 -30.48
C LEU A 71 36.44 -32.01 -31.61
N PRO A 72 36.14 -31.44 -32.80
CA PRO A 72 35.59 -32.24 -33.90
C PRO A 72 36.58 -33.30 -34.38
N SER A 73 37.86 -32.92 -34.50
CA SER A 73 38.92 -33.79 -35.02
C SER A 73 39.37 -34.88 -34.04
N GLN A 74 39.25 -34.67 -32.72
CA GLN A 74 39.52 -35.68 -31.70
C GLN A 74 38.36 -36.66 -31.54
N LEU A 75 37.12 -36.18 -31.62
CA LEU A 75 35.91 -37.03 -31.57
C LEU A 75 35.78 -37.88 -32.84
N GLU A 76 36.10 -37.31 -34.00
CA GLU A 76 36.14 -38.03 -35.28
C GLU A 76 37.22 -39.11 -35.27
N ARG A 77 38.39 -38.84 -34.67
CA ARG A 77 39.51 -39.79 -34.51
C ARG A 77 39.25 -40.89 -33.48
N ALA A 78 38.48 -40.58 -32.43
CA ALA A 78 38.05 -41.56 -31.42
C ALA A 78 36.89 -42.44 -31.91
N LEU A 79 35.98 -41.90 -32.72
CA LEU A 79 34.85 -42.65 -33.30
C LEU A 79 35.23 -43.42 -34.57
N SER A 80 36.34 -43.08 -35.24
CA SER A 80 36.89 -43.87 -36.34
C SER A 80 37.67 -45.10 -35.89
N ALA A 81 37.91 -45.27 -34.59
CA ALA A 81 38.73 -46.34 -34.04
C ALA A 81 37.96 -47.65 -33.74
N ASP A 82 36.63 -47.67 -33.95
CA ASP A 82 35.83 -48.88 -33.71
C ASP A 82 35.64 -49.70 -34.99
N HIS A 83 36.41 -50.79 -35.07
CA HIS A 83 36.45 -51.71 -36.20
C HIS A 83 35.16 -52.53 -36.31
N THR A 84 34.27 -52.20 -37.24
CA THR A 84 33.26 -53.18 -37.71
C THR A 84 32.74 -53.01 -39.13
N TYR A 85 33.38 -52.20 -39.98
CA TYR A 85 33.09 -52.18 -41.42
C TYR A 85 34.39 -52.12 -42.24
N SER A 86 34.66 -53.20 -42.97
CA SER A 86 35.70 -53.28 -44.00
C SER A 86 35.12 -52.73 -45.31
N GLY A 87 35.60 -51.58 -45.76
CA GLY A 87 35.29 -51.03 -47.07
C GLY A 87 35.76 -49.59 -47.20
N ASN A 88 36.81 -49.35 -48.00
CA ASN A 88 37.22 -48.01 -48.39
C ASN A 88 36.04 -47.29 -49.07
N TYR A 89 35.69 -46.08 -48.63
CA TYR A 89 34.68 -45.27 -49.29
C TYR A 89 35.07 -45.01 -50.75
N LYS A 90 34.10 -45.02 -51.66
CA LYS A 90 34.32 -44.70 -53.08
C LYS A 90 33.84 -43.27 -53.36
N THR A 91 34.52 -42.61 -54.29
CA THR A 91 34.21 -41.26 -54.74
C THR A 91 33.67 -41.27 -56.17
N ALA A 92 32.54 -40.61 -56.39
CA ALA A 92 32.00 -40.39 -57.74
C ALA A 92 31.95 -38.89 -58.05
N LEU A 93 32.34 -38.51 -59.26
CA LEU A 93 32.29 -37.12 -59.76
C LEU A 93 31.00 -36.85 -60.53
N GLU A 94 30.53 -35.60 -60.48
CA GLU A 94 29.41 -35.06 -61.25
C GLU A 94 29.53 -35.45 -62.73
N GLY A 95 28.51 -36.13 -63.27
CA GLY A 95 28.49 -36.67 -64.64
C GLY A 95 28.73 -38.19 -64.77
N SER A 96 29.01 -38.90 -63.67
CA SER A 96 29.09 -40.37 -63.67
C SER A 96 27.76 -41.02 -63.24
N HIS A 97 27.42 -42.18 -63.83
CA HIS A 97 26.22 -42.96 -63.46
C HIS A 97 26.24 -43.44 -61.99
N GLU A 98 27.42 -43.45 -61.36
CA GLU A 98 27.60 -43.72 -59.94
C GLU A 98 27.29 -42.50 -59.08
N TYR A 99 27.59 -41.28 -59.56
CA TYR A 99 27.22 -40.03 -58.90
C TYR A 99 25.71 -39.88 -58.82
N ASP A 100 24.99 -40.07 -59.94
CA ASP A 100 23.53 -39.93 -59.94
C ASP A 100 22.85 -40.95 -59.03
N ARG A 101 23.36 -42.19 -58.98
CA ARG A 101 22.84 -43.22 -58.07
C ARG A 101 23.18 -42.95 -56.61
N ALA A 102 24.39 -42.46 -56.31
CA ALA A 102 24.79 -42.10 -54.95
C ALA A 102 24.02 -40.87 -54.44
N VAL A 103 23.81 -39.87 -55.27
CA VAL A 103 22.96 -38.70 -54.96
C VAL A 103 21.51 -39.13 -54.78
N ALA A 104 20.97 -40.01 -55.64
CA ALA A 104 19.62 -40.56 -55.47
C ALA A 104 19.48 -41.42 -54.20
N ALA A 105 20.56 -42.08 -53.75
CA ALA A 105 20.63 -42.80 -52.48
C ALA A 105 20.82 -41.87 -51.25
N GLY A 106 20.98 -40.56 -51.47
CA GLY A 106 21.09 -39.55 -50.42
C GLY A 106 22.50 -39.32 -49.88
N SER A 107 23.54 -39.64 -50.66
CA SER A 107 24.93 -39.35 -50.29
C SER A 107 25.21 -37.83 -50.30
N PRO A 108 26.01 -37.31 -49.34
CA PRO A 108 26.35 -35.90 -49.30
C PRO A 108 27.20 -35.49 -50.51
N ILE A 109 26.99 -34.26 -51.01
CA ILE A 109 27.73 -33.68 -52.13
C ILE A 109 28.80 -32.73 -51.56
N ALA A 110 30.07 -32.98 -51.88
CA ALA A 110 31.21 -32.13 -51.54
C ALA A 110 31.84 -31.55 -52.82
N ALA A 111 32.57 -30.45 -52.72
CA ALA A 111 33.34 -29.91 -53.84
C ALA A 111 34.82 -30.31 -53.70
N ASN A 112 35.44 -30.79 -54.79
CA ASN A 112 36.88 -31.06 -54.82
C ASN A 112 37.67 -29.75 -55.01
N ALA A 113 38.99 -29.77 -54.81
CA ALA A 113 39.90 -28.61 -54.91
C ALA A 113 39.82 -27.85 -56.25
N ASN A 114 39.29 -28.48 -57.30
CA ASN A 114 39.10 -27.90 -58.63
C ASN A 114 37.67 -27.36 -58.87
N GLY A 115 36.80 -27.34 -57.86
CA GLY A 115 35.42 -26.83 -57.96
C GLY A 115 34.37 -27.84 -58.44
N ASN A 116 34.77 -29.05 -58.83
CA ASN A 116 33.84 -30.10 -59.29
C ASN A 116 33.12 -30.76 -58.11
N LYS A 117 31.79 -30.98 -58.23
CA LYS A 117 31.02 -31.69 -57.21
C LYS A 117 31.34 -33.19 -57.24
N MET A 118 31.54 -33.77 -56.07
CA MET A 118 31.80 -35.18 -55.86
C MET A 118 30.97 -35.71 -54.70
N THR A 119 30.70 -37.01 -54.68
CA THR A 119 29.94 -37.65 -53.60
C THR A 119 30.66 -38.91 -53.10
N TYR A 120 30.51 -39.19 -51.81
CA TYR A 120 31.11 -40.35 -51.14
C TYR A 120 30.04 -41.40 -50.90
N TYR A 121 30.32 -42.67 -51.22
CA TYR A 121 29.35 -43.75 -51.02
C TYR A 121 30.01 -45.08 -50.61
N TYR A 122 29.21 -45.94 -49.98
CA TYR A 122 29.59 -47.33 -49.70
C TYR A 122 28.92 -48.25 -50.71
N GLU A 123 29.67 -49.21 -51.25
CA GLU A 123 29.14 -50.23 -52.15
C GLU A 123 28.97 -51.54 -51.38
N ARG A 124 27.75 -52.08 -51.34
CA ARG A 124 27.45 -53.37 -50.72
C ARG A 124 27.88 -54.52 -51.64
N ALA A 125 28.10 -55.70 -51.05
CA ALA A 125 28.47 -56.93 -51.77
C ALA A 125 27.45 -57.37 -52.85
N ASN A 126 26.24 -56.81 -52.86
CA ASN A 126 25.19 -57.04 -53.85
C ASN A 126 25.08 -55.94 -54.92
N GLY A 127 26.05 -55.02 -55.01
CA GLY A 127 26.06 -53.91 -55.99
C GLY A 127 25.12 -52.74 -55.64
N GLY A 128 24.51 -52.74 -54.45
CA GLY A 128 23.70 -51.63 -53.95
C GLY A 128 24.55 -50.51 -53.36
N ILE A 129 24.21 -49.26 -53.66
CA ILE A 129 24.89 -48.06 -53.16
C ILE A 129 24.18 -47.58 -51.88
N GLU A 130 24.94 -47.41 -50.78
CA GLU A 130 24.47 -46.77 -49.55
C GLU A 130 25.13 -45.41 -49.33
N PRO A 131 24.38 -44.43 -48.78
CA PRO A 131 24.93 -43.12 -48.48
C PRO A 131 25.99 -43.21 -47.40
N ALA A 132 27.17 -42.62 -47.68
CA ALA A 132 28.23 -42.51 -46.69
C ALA A 132 27.88 -41.43 -45.65
N LYS A 133 26.93 -41.75 -44.76
CA LYS A 133 26.64 -40.92 -43.59
C LYS A 133 27.85 -40.98 -42.67
N THR A 134 28.43 -39.82 -42.35
CA THR A 134 29.53 -39.70 -41.40
C THR A 134 29.10 -40.20 -40.03
N SER A 135 30.04 -40.70 -39.21
CA SER A 135 29.80 -41.08 -37.81
C SER A 135 29.13 -39.94 -37.02
N TYR A 136 29.43 -38.69 -37.39
CA TYR A 136 28.84 -37.47 -36.86
C TYR A 136 27.33 -37.35 -37.13
N GLU A 137 26.86 -37.61 -38.35
CA GLU A 137 25.42 -37.56 -38.65
C GLU A 137 24.64 -38.63 -37.88
N ARG A 138 25.19 -39.85 -37.77
CA ARG A 138 24.58 -40.93 -36.97
C ARG A 138 24.49 -40.55 -35.49
N PHE A 139 25.53 -39.91 -34.96
CA PHE A 139 25.55 -39.38 -33.60
C PHE A 139 24.48 -38.30 -33.39
N LEU A 140 24.33 -37.34 -34.31
CA LEU A 140 23.31 -36.29 -34.20
C LEU A 140 21.88 -36.86 -34.28
N THR A 141 21.63 -37.83 -35.17
CA THR A 141 20.32 -38.49 -35.27
C THR A 141 19.98 -39.28 -34.00
N ALA A 142 20.92 -40.04 -33.45
CA ALA A 142 20.70 -40.79 -32.21
C ALA A 142 20.60 -39.85 -30.99
N GLY A 143 21.50 -38.87 -30.89
CA GLY A 143 21.58 -37.90 -29.81
C GLY A 143 20.35 -37.02 -29.70
N SER A 144 19.82 -36.51 -30.82
CA SER A 144 18.59 -35.69 -30.82
C SER A 144 17.37 -36.47 -30.33
N ARG A 145 17.25 -37.77 -30.64
CA ARG A 145 16.16 -38.63 -30.12
C ARG A 145 16.29 -38.86 -28.62
N ILE A 146 17.49 -39.15 -28.13
CA ILE A 146 17.77 -39.32 -26.69
C ILE A 146 17.51 -38.02 -25.94
N TRP A 147 17.93 -36.89 -26.52
CA TRP A 147 17.71 -35.56 -25.96
C TRP A 147 16.23 -35.24 -25.77
N LEU A 148 15.40 -35.47 -26.78
CA LEU A 148 13.95 -35.30 -26.69
C LEU A 148 13.31 -36.25 -25.67
N ALA A 149 13.71 -37.52 -25.67
CA ALA A 149 13.20 -38.49 -24.72
C ALA A 149 13.50 -38.07 -23.27
N GLY A 150 14.72 -37.54 -23.01
CA GLY A 150 15.10 -36.99 -21.72
C GLY A 150 14.27 -35.78 -21.31
N MET A 151 14.02 -34.84 -22.25
CA MET A 151 13.12 -33.70 -22.00
C MET A 151 11.70 -34.15 -21.64
N ILE A 152 11.13 -35.06 -22.42
CA ILE A 152 9.78 -35.60 -22.17
C ILE A 152 9.71 -36.26 -20.80
N LEU A 153 10.73 -37.04 -20.42
CA LEU A 153 10.79 -37.70 -19.11
C LEU A 153 10.84 -36.70 -17.96
N LEU A 154 11.62 -35.61 -18.08
CA LEU A 154 11.70 -34.55 -17.08
C LEU A 154 10.39 -33.80 -16.92
N TRP A 155 9.72 -33.46 -18.03
CA TRP A 155 8.42 -32.81 -18.00
C TRP A 155 7.32 -33.73 -17.47
N LEU A 156 7.36 -35.02 -17.79
CA LEU A 156 6.45 -36.02 -17.22
C LEU A 156 6.65 -36.14 -15.70
N TRP A 157 7.91 -36.18 -15.24
CA TRP A 157 8.25 -36.20 -13.83
C TRP A 157 7.77 -34.92 -13.10
N ALA A 158 7.93 -33.75 -13.71
CA ALA A 158 7.45 -32.48 -13.20
C ALA A 158 5.91 -32.43 -13.11
N LEU A 159 5.23 -32.91 -14.15
CA LEU A 159 3.77 -33.01 -14.20
C LEU A 159 3.23 -33.94 -13.11
N LEU A 160 3.79 -35.15 -12.98
CA LEU A 160 3.40 -36.11 -11.95
C LEU A 160 3.64 -35.54 -10.53
N SER A 161 4.72 -34.79 -10.34
CA SER A 161 5.01 -34.11 -9.08
C SER A 161 3.97 -33.03 -8.75
N CYS A 162 3.56 -32.23 -9.76
CA CYS A 162 2.53 -31.23 -9.62
C CYS A 162 1.15 -31.84 -9.31
N LEU A 163 0.77 -32.91 -10.03
CA LEU A 163 -0.49 -33.63 -9.80
C LEU A 163 -0.54 -34.24 -8.41
N ARG A 164 0.56 -34.83 -7.94
CA ARG A 164 0.67 -35.38 -6.58
C ARG A 164 0.54 -34.28 -5.52
N LEU A 165 1.15 -33.11 -5.74
CA LEU A 165 1.01 -31.97 -4.83
C LEU A 165 -0.45 -31.46 -4.80
N LYS A 166 -1.06 -31.26 -5.97
CA LYS A 166 -2.47 -30.85 -6.10
C LYS A 166 -3.42 -31.83 -5.40
N TYR A 167 -3.15 -33.12 -5.51
CA TYR A 167 -3.94 -34.14 -4.82
C TYR A 167 -3.85 -34.02 -3.29
N ARG A 168 -2.66 -33.76 -2.74
CA ARG A 168 -2.46 -33.56 -1.29
C ARG A 168 -3.16 -32.30 -0.78
N LEU A 169 -3.17 -31.24 -1.57
CA LEU A 169 -3.77 -29.95 -1.22
C LEU A 169 -5.30 -29.92 -1.37
N ARG A 170 -5.96 -31.02 -1.77
CA ARG A 170 -7.41 -31.06 -1.99
C ARG A 170 -8.23 -30.87 -0.70
N PHE A 171 -7.68 -31.23 0.45
CA PHE A 171 -8.33 -31.15 1.76
C PHE A 171 -7.83 -29.97 2.61
N SER A 172 -7.27 -28.93 1.99
CA SER A 172 -6.81 -27.74 2.73
C SER A 172 -7.98 -26.90 3.22
N MET A 173 -7.92 -26.43 4.46
CA MET A 173 -8.90 -25.50 5.03
C MET A 173 -8.57 -24.07 4.58
N ARG A 174 -9.59 -23.30 4.18
CA ARG A 174 -9.42 -21.90 3.78
C ARG A 174 -9.48 -21.02 5.03
N LEU A 175 -8.41 -20.29 5.33
CA LEU A 175 -8.40 -19.30 6.40
C LEU A 175 -8.93 -17.95 5.89
N CYS A 176 -8.36 -17.48 4.78
CA CYS A 176 -8.70 -16.20 4.15
C CYS A 176 -8.62 -16.34 2.61
N ARG A 177 -8.99 -15.30 1.84
CA ARG A 177 -8.85 -15.31 0.37
C ARG A 177 -7.37 -15.52 -0.03
N GLY A 178 -7.08 -16.62 -0.71
CA GLY A 178 -5.73 -16.96 -1.19
C GLY A 178 -4.78 -17.64 -0.18
N ILE A 179 -5.18 -17.77 1.09
CA ILE A 179 -4.39 -18.40 2.16
C ILE A 179 -5.12 -19.63 2.68
N TYR A 180 -4.42 -20.76 2.67
CA TYR A 180 -4.95 -22.06 3.06
C TYR A 180 -4.06 -22.69 4.13
N GLU A 181 -4.64 -23.49 5.01
CA GLU A 181 -3.92 -24.26 6.03
C GLU A 181 -4.07 -25.75 5.76
N THR A 182 -2.96 -26.48 5.85
CA THR A 182 -2.94 -27.93 5.61
C THR A 182 -1.79 -28.62 6.33
N ASP A 183 -2.09 -29.77 6.92
CA ASP A 183 -1.13 -30.70 7.51
C ASP A 183 -0.44 -31.61 6.47
N ALA A 184 -0.91 -31.59 5.22
CA ALA A 184 -0.44 -32.46 4.16
C ALA A 184 0.91 -32.04 3.53
N ILE A 185 1.46 -30.88 3.94
CA ILE A 185 2.72 -30.32 3.45
C ILE A 185 3.80 -30.24 4.56
N PRO A 186 5.07 -30.51 4.22
CA PRO A 186 6.18 -30.50 5.18
C PRO A 186 6.75 -29.10 5.46
N SER A 187 6.50 -28.14 4.57
CA SER A 187 6.90 -26.73 4.66
C SER A 187 5.78 -25.85 4.08
N PRO A 188 5.61 -24.61 4.55
CA PRO A 188 4.81 -23.60 3.88
C PRO A 188 5.26 -23.48 2.42
N CYS A 189 4.32 -23.23 1.51
CA CYS A 189 4.65 -23.04 0.11
C CYS A 189 3.62 -22.20 -0.65
N VAL A 190 4.11 -21.49 -1.66
CA VAL A 190 3.30 -20.91 -2.72
C VAL A 190 3.09 -21.93 -3.84
N THR A 191 1.84 -22.10 -4.29
CA THR A 191 1.54 -22.88 -5.50
C THR A 191 0.68 -22.08 -6.50
N GLY A 192 0.94 -22.28 -7.79
CA GLY A 192 0.26 -21.58 -8.89
C GLY A 192 1.08 -20.43 -9.46
N ILE A 193 0.96 -20.22 -10.79
CA ILE A 193 1.66 -19.17 -11.53
C ILE A 193 0.73 -17.97 -11.76
N LEU A 194 -0.45 -18.22 -12.34
CA LEU A 194 -1.43 -17.17 -12.68
C LEU A 194 -2.33 -16.77 -11.50
N ARG A 195 -2.49 -17.66 -10.52
CA ARG A 195 -3.27 -17.44 -9.30
C ARG A 195 -2.53 -18.06 -8.13
N PRO A 196 -1.47 -17.39 -7.61
CA PRO A 196 -0.66 -17.94 -6.54
C PRO A 196 -1.51 -18.09 -5.27
N ARG A 197 -1.36 -19.22 -4.60
CA ARG A 197 -2.05 -19.57 -3.35
C ARG A 197 -1.01 -19.95 -2.31
N ILE A 198 -1.12 -19.38 -1.11
CA ILE A 198 -0.22 -19.65 0.00
C ILE A 198 -0.81 -20.78 0.84
N TYR A 199 0.00 -21.79 1.12
CA TYR A 199 -0.37 -22.90 2.01
C TYR A 199 0.52 -22.89 3.25
N LEU A 200 -0.10 -22.87 4.43
CA LEU A 200 0.54 -22.86 5.75
C LEU A 200 0.39 -24.20 6.47
N ILE A 201 1.29 -24.44 7.42
CA ILE A 201 1.26 -25.59 8.32
C ILE A 201 0.49 -25.22 9.59
N PRO A 202 -0.29 -26.14 10.18
CA PRO A 202 -0.92 -25.93 11.48
C PRO A 202 0.08 -25.77 12.65
N ALA A 203 -0.40 -25.18 13.74
CA ALA A 203 0.32 -25.01 15.02
C ALA A 203 1.52 -24.03 14.99
N LEU A 204 1.41 -22.94 14.22
CA LEU A 204 2.33 -21.79 14.29
C LEU A 204 1.79 -20.73 15.26
N THR A 205 2.66 -20.06 16.01
CA THR A 205 2.25 -18.88 16.79
C THR A 205 1.89 -17.72 15.84
N GLU A 206 1.09 -16.75 16.30
CA GLU A 206 0.70 -15.61 15.46
C GLU A 206 1.92 -14.82 14.94
N GLN A 207 2.96 -14.67 15.76
CA GLN A 207 4.22 -14.03 15.35
C GLN A 207 4.95 -14.85 14.26
N GLN A 208 5.03 -16.18 14.41
CA GLN A 208 5.63 -17.06 13.40
C GLN A 208 4.84 -17.04 12.09
N LYS A 209 3.51 -17.05 12.18
CA LYS A 209 2.60 -16.99 11.05
C LYS A 209 2.77 -15.67 10.29
N ALA A 210 2.90 -14.54 10.99
CA ALA A 210 3.16 -13.24 10.38
C ALA A 210 4.50 -13.23 9.61
N HIS A 211 5.58 -13.73 10.20
CA HIS A 211 6.90 -13.81 9.55
C HIS A 211 6.90 -14.73 8.32
N ILE A 212 6.28 -15.90 8.42
CA ILE A 212 6.20 -16.88 7.33
C ILE A 212 5.29 -16.35 6.21
N LEU A 213 4.15 -15.75 6.55
CA LEU A 213 3.28 -15.12 5.55
C LEU A 213 4.00 -14.01 4.81
N LEU A 214 4.76 -13.16 5.52
CA LEU A 214 5.57 -12.12 4.88
C LEU A 214 6.60 -12.72 3.91
N HIS A 215 7.23 -13.82 4.30
CA HIS A 215 8.18 -14.56 3.45
C HIS A 215 7.52 -15.10 2.16
N GLU A 216 6.42 -15.86 2.28
CA GLU A 216 5.70 -16.40 1.12
C GLU A 216 5.11 -15.29 0.23
N LYS A 217 4.69 -14.17 0.82
CA LYS A 217 4.23 -12.97 0.09
C LYS A 217 5.36 -12.34 -0.74
N MET A 218 6.60 -12.32 -0.23
CA MET A 218 7.74 -11.79 -0.99
C MET A 218 8.05 -12.64 -2.23
N HIS A 219 7.86 -13.96 -2.18
CA HIS A 219 7.99 -14.82 -3.37
C HIS A 219 6.97 -14.46 -4.46
N ILE A 220 5.72 -14.16 -4.07
CA ILE A 220 4.67 -13.77 -5.02
C ILE A 220 5.00 -12.40 -5.63
N ARG A 221 5.33 -11.41 -4.80
CA ARG A 221 5.63 -10.03 -5.24
C ARG A 221 6.74 -9.97 -6.29
N TYR A 222 7.79 -10.77 -6.12
CA TYR A 222 8.95 -10.77 -7.01
C TYR A 222 8.90 -11.85 -8.10
N LEU A 223 7.74 -12.51 -8.26
CA LEU A 223 7.51 -13.54 -9.27
C LEU A 223 8.56 -14.67 -9.19
N ASP A 224 9.04 -14.99 -7.99
CA ASP A 224 10.03 -16.06 -7.79
C ASP A 224 9.54 -17.42 -8.35
N PRO A 225 8.23 -17.79 -8.28
CA PRO A 225 7.70 -18.96 -8.98
C PRO A 225 7.92 -18.95 -10.50
N VAL A 226 7.83 -17.78 -11.14
CA VAL A 226 8.10 -17.63 -12.59
C VAL A 226 9.57 -17.88 -12.88
N TRP A 227 10.47 -17.32 -12.06
CA TRP A 227 11.91 -17.54 -12.18
C TRP A 227 12.30 -19.02 -11.97
N LYS A 228 11.64 -19.74 -11.06
CA LYS A 228 11.82 -21.19 -10.91
C LYS A 228 11.35 -21.96 -12.14
N MET A 229 10.22 -21.58 -12.73
CA MET A 229 9.73 -22.19 -13.97
C MET A 229 10.65 -21.93 -15.17
N VAL A 230 11.11 -20.68 -15.36
CA VAL A 230 12.05 -20.32 -16.43
C VAL A 230 13.36 -21.08 -16.29
N SER A 231 13.94 -21.12 -15.09
CA SER A 231 15.16 -21.89 -14.84
C SER A 231 14.96 -23.39 -15.04
N PHE A 232 13.78 -23.95 -14.72
CA PHE A 232 13.44 -25.34 -15.00
C PHE A 232 13.32 -25.64 -16.50
N VAL A 233 12.76 -24.72 -17.29
CA VAL A 233 12.70 -24.85 -18.76
C VAL A 233 14.12 -24.90 -19.35
N ILE A 234 15.00 -23.99 -18.89
CA ILE A 234 16.39 -23.91 -19.37
C ILE A 234 17.17 -25.19 -19.03
N ILE A 235 17.11 -25.66 -17.79
CA ILE A 235 17.79 -26.91 -17.41
C ILE A 235 17.19 -28.13 -18.11
N SER A 236 15.89 -28.11 -18.44
CA SER A 236 15.27 -29.19 -19.20
C SER A 236 15.82 -29.27 -20.63
N ILE A 237 16.10 -28.13 -21.29
CA ILE A 237 16.75 -28.11 -22.61
C ILE A 237 18.19 -28.63 -22.51
N HIS A 238 18.90 -28.26 -21.45
CA HIS A 238 20.32 -28.57 -21.26
C HIS A 238 20.59 -29.72 -20.27
N TRP A 239 19.64 -30.64 -20.12
CA TRP A 239 19.62 -31.60 -19.00
C TRP A 239 20.82 -32.54 -18.95
N PHE A 240 21.47 -32.78 -20.09
CA PHE A 240 22.66 -33.64 -20.21
C PHE A 240 23.92 -32.99 -19.60
N ASN A 241 23.87 -31.70 -19.26
CA ASN A 241 25.01 -30.95 -18.75
C ASN A 241 25.03 -30.91 -17.21
N PRO A 242 25.95 -31.64 -16.53
CA PRO A 242 26.01 -31.68 -15.07
C PRO A 242 26.40 -30.34 -14.43
N PHE A 243 27.14 -29.49 -15.15
CA PHE A 243 27.53 -28.17 -14.64
C PHE A 243 26.32 -27.24 -14.52
N LEU A 244 25.39 -27.30 -15.47
CA LEU A 244 24.16 -26.51 -15.42
C LEU A 244 23.21 -27.00 -14.32
N TRP A 245 23.21 -28.29 -13.97
CA TRP A 245 22.51 -28.80 -12.79
C TRP A 245 23.07 -28.23 -11.49
N PHE A 246 24.40 -28.10 -11.40
CA PHE A 246 25.04 -27.46 -10.25
C PHE A 246 24.68 -25.96 -10.17
N MET A 247 24.68 -25.25 -11.29
CA MET A 247 24.24 -23.85 -11.37
C MET A 247 22.78 -23.69 -10.96
N TYR A 248 21.89 -24.54 -11.46
CA TYR A 248 20.48 -24.56 -11.08
C TYR A 248 20.31 -24.69 -9.56
N LYS A 249 21.06 -25.59 -8.91
CA LYS A 249 21.01 -25.76 -7.44
C LYS A 249 21.46 -24.50 -6.69
N ILE A 250 22.49 -23.80 -7.18
CA ILE A 250 22.95 -22.53 -6.58
C ILE A 250 21.90 -21.44 -6.76
N PHE A 251 21.34 -21.30 -7.97
CA PHE A 251 20.30 -20.33 -8.28
C PHE A 251 19.08 -20.47 -7.36
N GLN A 252 18.59 -21.70 -7.19
CA GLN A 252 17.47 -21.99 -6.29
C GLN A 252 17.77 -21.53 -4.85
N GLY A 253 18.99 -21.76 -4.35
CA GLY A 253 19.39 -21.26 -3.04
C GLY A 253 19.58 -19.74 -2.96
N GLU A 254 19.93 -19.07 -4.06
CA GLU A 254 20.03 -17.61 -4.10
C GLU A 254 18.66 -16.93 -4.13
N LEU A 255 17.64 -17.55 -4.72
CA LEU A 255 16.25 -17.06 -4.66
C LEU A 255 15.75 -16.96 -3.21
N GLU A 256 15.93 -18.01 -2.41
CA GLU A 256 15.53 -18.02 -0.99
C GLU A 256 16.26 -16.95 -0.18
N LYS A 257 17.56 -16.77 -0.43
CA LYS A 257 18.37 -15.76 0.26
C LYS A 257 17.99 -14.33 -0.15
N ALA A 258 17.61 -14.11 -1.41
CA ALA A 258 17.11 -12.82 -1.87
C ALA A 258 15.73 -12.52 -1.27
N CYS A 259 14.89 -13.54 -1.11
CA CYS A 259 13.62 -13.44 -0.37
C CYS A 259 13.86 -13.03 1.09
N ASP A 260 14.77 -13.71 1.81
CA ASP A 260 15.14 -13.37 3.18
C ASP A 260 15.63 -11.92 3.31
N GLU A 261 16.46 -11.44 2.37
CA GLU A 261 16.93 -10.05 2.35
C GLU A 261 15.77 -9.06 2.19
N ARG A 262 14.80 -9.34 1.31
CA ARG A 262 13.61 -8.50 1.10
C ARG A 262 12.72 -8.48 2.35
N VAL A 263 12.57 -9.63 3.03
CA VAL A 263 11.83 -9.74 4.28
C VAL A 263 12.51 -8.91 5.38
N LEU A 264 13.82 -9.01 5.52
CA LEU A 264 14.59 -8.22 6.49
C LEU A 264 14.59 -6.72 6.19
N ALA A 265 14.64 -6.33 4.92
CA ALA A 265 14.51 -4.93 4.52
C ALA A 265 13.17 -4.32 4.95
N ARG A 266 12.12 -5.15 5.09
CA ARG A 266 10.77 -4.74 5.50
C ARG A 266 10.47 -4.90 7.00
N LEU A 267 11.11 -5.85 7.68
CA LEU A 267 10.94 -6.06 9.13
C LEU A 267 11.75 -5.10 9.99
N GLY A 268 12.81 -4.50 9.45
CA GLY A 268 13.74 -3.65 10.20
C GLY A 268 14.85 -4.46 10.86
N GLU A 269 15.89 -3.75 11.33
CA GLU A 269 17.10 -4.42 11.83
C GLU A 269 16.92 -5.09 13.20
N ASP A 270 15.97 -4.61 13.99
CA ASP A 270 15.75 -5.02 15.38
C ASP A 270 15.03 -6.38 15.49
N LYS A 271 14.35 -6.82 14.41
CA LYS A 271 13.56 -8.06 14.37
C LYS A 271 14.26 -9.23 13.66
N LYS A 272 15.58 -9.12 13.40
CA LYS A 272 16.39 -10.19 12.75
C LYS A 272 16.39 -11.49 13.58
N ALA A 273 16.42 -11.37 14.91
CA ALA A 273 16.43 -12.50 15.83
C ALA A 273 15.09 -13.26 15.78
N ASP A 274 13.97 -12.54 15.93
CA ASP A 274 12.62 -13.09 15.92
C ASP A 274 12.27 -13.79 14.59
N TYR A 275 12.69 -13.20 13.47
CA TYR A 275 12.54 -13.81 12.16
C TYR A 275 13.38 -15.11 12.04
N SER A 276 14.62 -15.07 12.51
CA SER A 276 15.50 -16.26 12.53
C SER A 276 14.97 -17.37 13.41
N GLU A 277 14.39 -17.02 14.56
CA GLU A 277 13.74 -17.95 15.48
C GLU A 277 12.50 -18.57 14.85
N SER A 278 11.70 -17.79 14.12
CA SER A 278 10.52 -18.30 13.40
C SER A 278 10.90 -19.32 12.33
N LEU A 279 11.98 -19.06 11.57
CA LEU A 279 12.53 -20.03 10.61
C LEU A 279 13.12 -21.26 11.29
N LEU A 280 13.77 -21.10 12.46
CA LEU A 280 14.33 -22.21 13.23
C LEU A 280 13.23 -23.10 13.81
N ALA A 281 12.15 -22.51 14.34
CA ALA A 281 10.99 -23.22 14.85
C ALA A 281 10.31 -24.03 13.74
N LEU A 282 10.18 -23.44 12.54
CA LEU A 282 9.67 -24.12 11.36
C LEU A 282 10.52 -25.34 10.99
N ALA A 283 11.84 -25.18 10.98
CA ALA A 283 12.81 -26.25 10.71
C ALA A 283 12.84 -27.34 11.79
N ALA A 284 12.56 -26.98 13.05
CA ALA A 284 12.55 -27.91 14.18
C ALA A 284 11.27 -28.76 14.24
N SER A 285 10.21 -28.37 13.54
CA SER A 285 8.91 -29.06 13.56
C SER A 285 8.98 -30.53 13.09
N LYS A 286 8.10 -31.39 13.64
CA LYS A 286 8.03 -32.84 13.29
C LYS A 286 7.74 -33.09 11.81
N SER A 287 6.97 -32.19 11.18
CA SER A 287 6.56 -32.27 9.76
C SER A 287 7.75 -32.16 8.79
N TRP A 288 8.70 -31.28 9.09
CA TRP A 288 9.91 -31.07 8.28
C TRP A 288 10.88 -32.27 8.35
N ARG A 289 11.01 -32.88 9.54
CA ARG A 289 11.93 -34.00 9.81
C ARG A 289 11.60 -35.29 9.06
N GLN A 290 10.37 -35.46 8.59
CA GLN A 290 9.86 -36.76 8.16
C GLN A 290 9.97 -37.07 6.66
N LYS A 291 10.47 -36.17 5.78
CA LYS A 291 10.32 -36.40 4.33
C LYS A 291 11.30 -35.71 3.37
N ASN A 292 12.60 -35.80 3.60
CA ASN A 292 13.60 -35.29 2.66
C ASN A 292 13.85 -36.17 1.40
N ASN A 293 12.87 -36.96 0.96
CA ASN A 293 13.10 -37.99 -0.07
C ASN A 293 12.69 -37.65 -1.50
N PHE A 294 12.01 -36.53 -1.79
CA PHE A 294 11.69 -36.18 -3.18
C PHE A 294 11.74 -34.67 -3.46
N PRO A 295 12.73 -34.17 -4.22
CA PRO A 295 12.74 -32.79 -4.67
C PRO A 295 11.57 -32.56 -5.63
N THR A 296 10.70 -31.61 -5.32
CA THR A 296 9.75 -31.11 -6.31
C THR A 296 10.44 -29.94 -7.04
N PRO A 297 10.58 -29.98 -8.37
CA PRO A 297 11.34 -28.96 -9.10
C PRO A 297 10.61 -27.61 -9.17
N ILE A 298 9.29 -27.62 -8.92
CA ILE A 298 8.38 -26.49 -9.16
C ILE A 298 7.81 -25.91 -7.83
N SER A 299 7.97 -26.60 -6.70
CA SER A 299 7.48 -26.12 -5.39
C SER A 299 8.64 -25.62 -4.53
N PHE A 300 8.36 -24.62 -3.70
CA PHE A 300 9.26 -24.19 -2.62
C PHE A 300 9.32 -25.30 -1.55
N GLY A 301 10.52 -25.80 -1.27
CA GLY A 301 10.78 -26.90 -0.33
C GLY A 301 12.30 -27.10 -0.18
N GLU A 302 12.80 -27.01 1.05
CA GLU A 302 14.13 -26.44 1.31
C GLU A 302 15.16 -27.40 1.90
N ASN A 303 16.45 -27.17 1.61
CA ASN A 303 17.58 -28.04 2.01
C ASN A 303 18.73 -27.33 2.77
N ASN A 304 18.68 -26.02 3.07
CA ASN A 304 19.83 -25.32 3.71
C ASN A 304 19.48 -24.15 4.67
N ILE A 305 18.65 -24.42 5.69
CA ILE A 305 18.24 -23.46 6.72
C ILE A 305 19.43 -22.90 7.53
N LYS A 306 20.43 -23.74 7.84
CA LYS A 306 21.63 -23.32 8.59
C LYS A 306 22.38 -22.17 7.88
N GLY A 307 22.45 -22.22 6.54
CA GLY A 307 23.06 -21.17 5.73
C GLY A 307 22.24 -19.87 5.70
N ARG A 308 20.91 -19.96 5.79
CA ARG A 308 19.99 -18.81 5.83
C ARG A 308 20.06 -18.09 7.17
N ILE A 309 19.92 -18.81 8.29
CA ILE A 309 19.96 -18.23 9.65
C ILE A 309 21.29 -17.52 9.90
N LYS A 310 22.43 -18.18 9.62
CA LYS A 310 23.76 -17.57 9.79
C LYS A 310 23.90 -16.26 9.01
N ARG A 311 23.22 -16.14 7.88
CA ARG A 311 23.27 -14.94 7.02
C ARG A 311 22.31 -13.86 7.49
N ILE A 312 21.09 -14.21 7.87
CA ILE A 312 20.11 -13.28 8.42
C ILE A 312 20.72 -12.52 9.61
N LEU A 313 21.39 -13.26 10.50
CA LEU A 313 22.08 -12.70 11.66
C LEU A 313 23.30 -11.83 11.28
N ALA A 314 23.89 -12.03 10.10
CA ALA A 314 25.04 -11.26 9.60
C ALA A 314 24.63 -10.14 8.62
N TYR A 315 23.34 -9.91 8.41
CA TYR A 315 22.84 -8.95 7.44
C TYR A 315 23.13 -7.50 7.84
N LYS A 316 23.68 -6.72 6.91
CA LYS A 316 23.90 -5.28 6.99
C LYS A 316 23.45 -4.63 5.68
N LYS A 317 22.85 -3.44 5.73
CA LYS A 317 22.39 -2.70 4.54
C LYS A 317 23.57 -2.46 3.57
N PRO A 318 23.44 -2.80 2.27
CA PRO A 318 24.51 -2.57 1.30
C PRO A 318 24.59 -1.08 0.90
N LEU A 319 25.81 -0.55 0.81
CA LEU A 319 26.06 0.81 0.29
C LEU A 319 25.79 0.87 -1.22
N ALA A 320 25.00 1.84 -1.67
CA ALA A 320 24.56 1.98 -3.06
C ALA A 320 25.74 2.12 -4.06
N ALA A 321 26.80 2.84 -3.69
CA ALA A 321 27.97 3.07 -4.56
C ALA A 321 28.75 1.78 -4.89
N VAL A 322 28.88 0.86 -3.94
CA VAL A 322 29.58 -0.43 -4.14
C VAL A 322 28.79 -1.34 -5.09
N SER A 323 27.47 -1.23 -5.05
CA SER A 323 26.55 -2.00 -5.89
C SER A 323 26.65 -1.58 -7.37
N VAL A 324 26.75 -0.28 -7.64
CA VAL A 324 26.89 0.27 -9.01
C VAL A 324 28.23 -0.12 -9.66
N LEU A 325 29.33 -0.06 -8.91
CA LEU A 325 30.66 -0.41 -9.40
C LEU A 325 30.76 -1.90 -9.84
N ILE A 326 30.12 -2.79 -9.10
CA ILE A 326 30.13 -4.23 -9.37
C ILE A 326 29.25 -4.59 -10.58
N VAL A 327 28.13 -3.89 -10.77
CA VAL A 327 27.30 -4.03 -11.98
C VAL A 327 28.08 -3.61 -13.23
N LEU A 328 28.82 -2.49 -13.16
CA LEU A 328 29.68 -2.04 -14.25
C LEU A 328 30.79 -3.06 -14.57
N LEU A 329 31.49 -3.57 -13.56
CA LEU A 329 32.55 -4.58 -13.75
C LEU A 329 31.99 -5.91 -14.30
N SER A 330 30.78 -6.30 -13.89
CA SER A 330 30.11 -7.52 -14.38
C SER A 330 29.59 -7.36 -15.81
N ALA A 331 29.12 -6.16 -16.19
CA ALA A 331 28.71 -5.84 -17.55
C ALA A 331 29.91 -5.86 -18.52
N VAL A 332 31.06 -5.33 -18.09
CA VAL A 332 32.33 -5.40 -18.85
C VAL A 332 32.80 -6.86 -18.98
N GLY A 333 32.73 -7.66 -17.90
CA GLY A 333 33.04 -9.09 -17.93
C GLY A 333 32.13 -9.88 -18.89
N CYS A 334 30.84 -9.58 -18.92
CA CYS A 334 29.91 -10.17 -19.89
C CYS A 334 30.26 -9.78 -21.33
N GLY A 335 30.63 -8.52 -21.58
CA GLY A 335 31.04 -8.04 -22.91
C GLY A 335 32.26 -8.80 -23.49
N VAL A 336 33.22 -9.19 -22.64
CA VAL A 336 34.40 -9.96 -23.08
C VAL A 336 34.05 -11.43 -23.39
N PHE A 337 33.16 -12.05 -22.61
CA PHE A 337 32.79 -13.47 -22.78
C PHE A 337 31.65 -13.73 -23.78
N LEU A 338 30.93 -12.70 -24.22
CA LEU A 338 29.88 -12.79 -25.22
C LEU A 338 30.38 -12.83 -26.68
N THR A 339 31.70 -12.76 -26.90
CA THR A 339 32.28 -12.59 -28.24
C THR A 339 33.03 -13.83 -28.75
N THR A 340 32.69 -14.26 -29.96
CA THR A 340 33.39 -15.32 -30.72
C THR A 340 34.35 -14.69 -31.72
N PRO A 341 35.49 -15.34 -32.05
CA PRO A 341 36.45 -14.77 -32.99
C PRO A 341 35.86 -14.65 -34.41
N ALA A 342 36.14 -13.53 -35.08
CA ALA A 342 35.84 -13.35 -36.49
C ALA A 342 36.74 -14.26 -37.34
N VAL A 343 36.17 -15.05 -38.25
CA VAL A 343 36.94 -15.82 -39.23
C VAL A 343 37.56 -14.82 -40.22
N SER A 344 38.89 -14.76 -40.25
CA SER A 344 39.62 -13.94 -41.21
C SER A 344 39.60 -14.63 -42.57
N SER A 345 38.81 -14.11 -43.51
CA SER A 345 38.89 -14.47 -44.93
C SER A 345 40.17 -13.86 -45.51
N ALA A 346 41.29 -14.56 -45.38
CA ALA A 346 42.53 -14.20 -46.06
C ALA A 346 43.35 -15.46 -46.40
N ASP A 347 42.87 -16.21 -47.38
CA ASP A 347 43.75 -16.94 -48.30
C ASP A 347 43.05 -17.04 -49.66
N THR A 348 43.36 -16.08 -50.53
CA THR A 348 43.14 -16.22 -51.98
C THR A 348 44.44 -15.81 -52.68
N PRO A 349 44.91 -16.56 -53.70
CA PRO A 349 46.25 -16.40 -54.24
C PRO A 349 46.37 -15.11 -55.06
N LYS A 350 47.45 -14.37 -54.84
CA LYS A 350 47.83 -13.21 -55.67
C LYS A 350 48.08 -13.63 -57.12
N THR A 351 47.39 -13.00 -58.06
CA THR A 351 47.81 -12.90 -59.46
C THR A 351 47.92 -11.42 -59.82
N ASN A 352 49.14 -10.99 -60.14
CA ASN A 352 49.42 -9.67 -60.73
C ASN A 352 48.94 -9.64 -62.18
N PRO A 353 48.65 -8.43 -62.70
CA PRO A 353 49.41 -8.01 -63.88
C PRO A 353 49.96 -6.57 -63.78
N THR A 354 51.03 -6.38 -64.54
CA THR A 354 51.89 -5.20 -64.68
C THR A 354 51.44 -4.30 -65.84
N ALA A 355 51.69 -2.98 -65.70
CA ALA A 355 51.82 -1.92 -66.74
C ALA A 355 50.55 -1.58 -67.57
N SER A 356 50.25 -0.35 -67.97
CA SER A 356 50.93 0.96 -67.95
C SER A 356 49.86 2.06 -68.10
N ASP A 357 50.12 3.26 -67.56
CA ASP A 357 50.11 4.53 -68.31
C ASP A 357 49.97 5.74 -67.37
N ASP A 358 50.98 6.60 -67.46
CA ASP A 358 51.14 7.89 -66.83
C ASP A 358 50.10 8.91 -67.30
N ALA A 359 49.73 9.85 -66.41
CA ALA A 359 50.00 11.29 -66.59
C ALA A 359 49.12 12.15 -65.67
N ASN A 360 49.78 12.86 -64.75
CA ASN A 360 49.32 14.14 -64.21
C ASN A 360 49.65 15.25 -65.24
N PRO A 361 48.95 16.39 -65.30
CA PRO A 361 49.25 17.50 -64.38
C PRO A 361 48.03 18.30 -63.90
N GLY A 362 48.18 18.94 -62.73
CA GLY A 362 47.29 20.01 -62.28
C GLY A 362 47.70 21.39 -62.83
N THR A 363 46.76 22.35 -62.81
CA THR A 363 46.78 23.63 -62.05
C THR A 363 45.76 24.62 -62.64
N ASP A 364 45.12 25.38 -61.74
CA ASP A 364 44.46 26.69 -61.90
C ASP A 364 43.25 26.75 -62.84
N ASP A 365 42.13 27.45 -62.54
CA ASP A 365 42.06 28.84 -62.09
C ASP A 365 40.69 29.23 -61.48
N THR A 366 40.74 30.07 -60.43
CA THR A 366 39.94 31.28 -60.13
C THR A 366 38.49 31.43 -60.69
N ALA A 367 37.45 31.48 -59.84
CA ALA A 367 36.85 32.68 -59.18
C ALA A 367 35.51 33.13 -59.85
N PRO A 368 34.72 34.09 -59.33
CA PRO A 368 34.11 34.15 -57.98
C PRO A 368 32.65 34.73 -57.95
N THR A 369 32.14 34.86 -56.72
CA THR A 369 31.25 35.90 -56.16
C THR A 369 29.72 35.88 -56.37
N ALA A 370 29.08 36.06 -55.21
CA ALA A 370 27.66 36.17 -54.85
C ALA A 370 26.87 37.38 -55.39
N SER A 371 25.53 37.29 -55.36
CA SER A 371 24.62 38.13 -54.55
C SER A 371 23.13 37.88 -54.87
N SER A 372 22.31 37.81 -53.80
CA SER A 372 20.88 38.23 -53.62
C SER A 372 19.81 37.70 -54.61
N THR A 373 18.58 37.31 -54.25
CA THR A 373 17.67 37.68 -53.14
C THR A 373 16.45 36.76 -53.17
N ASP A 374 15.94 36.42 -51.97
CA ASP A 374 14.57 36.10 -51.54
C ASP A 374 13.54 35.46 -52.49
N HIS A 375 13.10 34.24 -52.11
CA HIS A 375 11.68 33.88 -52.15
C HIS A 375 11.26 33.27 -50.80
N LEU A 376 10.30 33.96 -50.19
CA LEU A 376 9.54 33.60 -48.99
C LEU A 376 8.66 32.37 -49.26
N LEU A 377 8.66 31.38 -48.36
CA LEU A 377 7.50 30.56 -47.93
C LEU A 377 7.94 29.53 -46.85
N THR A 378 7.77 29.95 -45.60
CA THR A 378 7.20 29.20 -44.46
C THR A 378 7.70 27.77 -44.18
N ALA A 379 8.61 27.67 -43.20
CA ALA A 379 8.90 26.44 -42.46
C ALA A 379 7.92 26.27 -41.28
N PRO A 380 7.47 25.03 -40.96
CA PRO A 380 6.92 24.76 -39.64
C PRO A 380 8.08 24.61 -38.63
N ALA A 381 7.97 25.33 -37.51
CA ALA A 381 8.88 25.29 -36.38
C ALA A 381 8.79 23.95 -35.61
N PRO A 382 9.86 23.57 -34.89
CA PRO A 382 9.95 22.31 -34.16
C PRO A 382 9.29 22.43 -32.78
N THR A 383 8.39 21.51 -32.44
CA THR A 383 7.81 21.41 -31.10
C THR A 383 8.82 20.77 -30.14
N ALA A 384 9.00 21.41 -28.98
CA ALA A 384 9.92 21.05 -27.90
C ALA A 384 9.56 19.69 -27.24
N PRO A 385 10.51 19.03 -26.54
CA PRO A 385 10.30 17.72 -25.95
C PRO A 385 9.41 17.82 -24.70
N ASP A 386 8.33 17.05 -24.69
CA ASP A 386 7.44 16.85 -23.54
C ASP A 386 8.19 16.23 -22.36
N THR A 387 8.10 16.91 -21.23
CA THR A 387 8.48 16.41 -19.91
C THR A 387 7.46 15.36 -19.50
N THR A 388 7.87 14.10 -19.37
CA THR A 388 7.04 13.01 -18.80
C THR A 388 6.74 13.31 -17.32
N VAL A 389 5.57 13.91 -17.11
CA VAL A 389 4.86 14.02 -15.83
C VAL A 389 4.37 12.63 -15.44
N LEU A 390 4.60 12.23 -14.18
CA LEU A 390 3.99 11.06 -13.55
C LEU A 390 2.46 11.20 -13.58
N PRO A 391 1.68 10.17 -13.90
CA PRO A 391 0.24 10.32 -14.01
C PRO A 391 -0.37 10.66 -12.64
N GLU A 392 -1.00 11.83 -12.61
CA GLU A 392 -2.02 12.23 -11.65
C GLU A 392 -3.17 11.21 -11.76
N ASN A 393 -3.52 10.58 -10.65
CA ASN A 393 -4.59 9.58 -10.59
C ASN A 393 -5.95 10.25 -10.82
N ALA A 394 -6.39 10.29 -12.08
CA ALA A 394 -7.79 10.52 -12.43
C ALA A 394 -8.64 9.29 -12.03
N PRO A 395 -9.89 9.50 -11.56
CA PRO A 395 -10.72 8.42 -11.01
C PRO A 395 -11.07 7.40 -12.09
N ALA A 396 -10.90 6.12 -11.75
CA ALA A 396 -11.38 5.00 -12.57
C ALA A 396 -12.90 5.08 -12.70
N GLY A 397 -13.42 4.80 -13.90
CA GLY A 397 -14.82 5.01 -14.28
C GLY A 397 -15.85 4.47 -13.28
N ILE A 398 -16.81 5.34 -12.95
CA ILE A 398 -17.96 5.11 -12.07
C ILE A 398 -18.77 3.91 -12.60
N GLN A 399 -18.78 2.80 -11.86
CA GLN A 399 -19.73 1.72 -12.09
C GLN A 399 -20.97 1.95 -11.22
N THR A 400 -22.09 2.31 -11.85
CA THR A 400 -23.41 2.29 -11.22
C THR A 400 -23.95 0.86 -11.27
N GLY A 401 -24.00 0.19 -10.12
CA GLY A 401 -24.39 -1.23 -10.04
C GLY A 401 -25.16 -1.54 -8.76
N VAL A 402 -26.20 -2.36 -8.88
CA VAL A 402 -26.96 -2.92 -7.76
C VAL A 402 -26.06 -3.89 -6.98
N LEU A 403 -26.03 -3.75 -5.65
CA LEU A 403 -25.30 -4.61 -4.71
C LEU A 403 -25.90 -6.03 -4.69
N GLU A 404 -25.64 -6.85 -5.70
CA GLU A 404 -25.97 -8.27 -5.67
C GLU A 404 -24.74 -9.09 -5.24
N ASN A 405 -24.73 -9.50 -3.97
CA ASN A 405 -23.91 -10.57 -3.38
C ASN A 405 -22.40 -10.30 -3.12
N ASN A 406 -22.04 -9.20 -2.48
CA ASN A 406 -20.74 -9.05 -1.81
C ASN A 406 -20.91 -9.10 -0.29
N GLU A 407 -20.00 -9.78 0.43
CA GLU A 407 -19.90 -9.68 1.90
C GLU A 407 -19.61 -8.22 2.25
N ILE A 408 -20.49 -7.60 3.04
CA ILE A 408 -20.28 -6.27 3.64
C ILE A 408 -19.35 -6.47 4.83
N TYR A 409 -18.24 -5.73 4.86
CA TYR A 409 -17.24 -5.84 5.94
C TYR A 409 -17.47 -4.85 7.08
N ASP A 410 -17.95 -3.65 6.75
CA ASP A 410 -18.28 -2.59 7.70
C ASP A 410 -19.35 -1.67 7.08
N GLU A 411 -20.20 -1.10 7.94
CA GLU A 411 -21.30 -0.22 7.58
C GLU A 411 -21.37 0.96 8.55
N LEU A 412 -21.42 2.18 8.00
CA LEU A 412 -21.50 3.42 8.75
C LEU A 412 -22.68 4.25 8.22
N GLU A 413 -23.56 4.70 9.12
CA GLU A 413 -24.61 5.65 8.79
C GLU A 413 -24.23 7.04 9.31
N TYR A 414 -24.27 8.03 8.42
CA TYR A 414 -23.96 9.42 8.76
C TYR A 414 -24.82 10.36 7.93
N ASN A 415 -25.56 11.26 8.59
CA ASN A 415 -26.47 12.24 7.96
C ASN A 415 -27.46 11.62 6.93
N GLY A 416 -28.02 10.45 7.22
CA GLY A 416 -28.96 9.75 6.31
C GLY A 416 -28.30 9.14 5.07
N VAL A 417 -26.96 9.04 5.05
CA VAL A 417 -26.18 8.34 4.03
C VAL A 417 -25.51 7.13 4.65
N THR A 418 -25.71 5.96 4.04
CA THR A 418 -25.07 4.71 4.43
C THR A 418 -23.80 4.50 3.61
N TYR A 419 -22.67 4.34 4.28
CA TYR A 419 -21.38 3.96 3.70
C TYR A 419 -21.13 2.48 3.96
N GLN A 420 -20.87 1.72 2.90
CA GLN A 420 -20.68 0.28 2.96
C GLN A 420 -19.35 -0.10 2.31
N SER A 421 -18.56 -0.89 3.03
CA SER A 421 -17.32 -1.45 2.50
C SER A 421 -17.51 -2.90 2.05
N GLY A 422 -16.90 -3.26 0.94
CA GLY A 422 -16.95 -4.60 0.39
C GLY A 422 -15.74 -4.96 -0.46
N ASP A 423 -15.81 -6.13 -1.07
CA ASP A 423 -14.73 -6.73 -1.87
C ASP A 423 -14.22 -5.82 -3.01
N ASN A 424 -15.10 -4.98 -3.56
CA ASN A 424 -14.82 -4.10 -4.69
C ASN A 424 -14.63 -2.63 -4.27
N GLY A 425 -14.61 -2.34 -2.97
CA GLY A 425 -14.33 -1.02 -2.41
C GLY A 425 -15.44 -0.45 -1.56
N ILE A 426 -15.50 0.88 -1.46
CA ILE A 426 -16.43 1.59 -0.56
C ILE A 426 -17.49 2.28 -1.40
N PHE A 427 -18.73 2.13 -0.98
CA PHE A 427 -19.91 2.66 -1.63
C PHE A 427 -20.68 3.55 -0.66
N ARG A 428 -21.27 4.63 -1.17
CA ARG A 428 -22.24 5.44 -0.43
C ARG A 428 -23.63 5.23 -1.02
N LYS A 429 -24.65 5.22 -0.17
CA LYS A 429 -26.05 5.09 -0.54
C LYS A 429 -26.87 6.07 0.28
N ALA A 430 -27.49 7.03 -0.40
CA ALA A 430 -28.47 7.90 0.25
C ALA A 430 -29.77 7.14 0.55
N GLU A 431 -30.49 7.54 1.60
CA GLU A 431 -31.71 6.88 2.10
C GLU A 431 -32.75 6.59 0.99
N ASN A 432 -32.89 7.50 0.02
CA ASN A 432 -33.86 7.39 -1.09
C ASN A 432 -33.26 6.87 -2.42
N ALA A 433 -31.98 6.47 -2.44
CA ALA A 433 -31.32 6.04 -3.67
C ALA A 433 -31.54 4.54 -3.95
N SER A 434 -31.94 4.23 -5.19
CA SER A 434 -32.11 2.84 -5.66
C SER A 434 -30.78 2.12 -5.94
N ALA A 435 -29.68 2.86 -6.08
CA ALA A 435 -28.35 2.33 -6.38
C ALA A 435 -27.30 2.98 -5.47
N ALA A 436 -26.29 2.21 -5.10
CA ALA A 436 -25.13 2.70 -4.36
C ALA A 436 -24.09 3.27 -5.33
N GLU A 437 -23.46 4.38 -4.96
CA GLU A 437 -22.39 5.02 -5.72
C GLU A 437 -21.05 4.55 -5.16
N GLN A 438 -20.16 4.08 -6.03
CA GLN A 438 -18.80 3.71 -5.63
C GLN A 438 -17.95 4.97 -5.43
N ILE A 439 -17.50 5.20 -4.20
CA ILE A 439 -16.63 6.34 -3.84
C ILE A 439 -15.17 5.92 -3.70
N TYR A 440 -14.90 4.62 -3.55
CA TYR A 440 -13.54 4.07 -3.50
C TYR A 440 -13.45 2.79 -4.33
N ALA A 441 -12.52 2.75 -5.27
CA ALA A 441 -12.36 1.65 -6.22
C ALA A 441 -11.36 0.54 -5.78
N GLY A 442 -10.97 0.50 -4.50
CA GLY A 442 -9.99 -0.45 -3.98
C GLY A 442 -10.51 -1.29 -2.83
N PHE A 443 -10.05 -2.53 -2.71
CA PHE A 443 -10.32 -3.34 -1.52
C PHE A 443 -9.66 -2.70 -0.29
N ALA A 444 -10.46 -2.31 0.69
CA ALA A 444 -9.97 -1.63 1.89
C ALA A 444 -9.58 -2.59 3.03
N GLY A 445 -10.03 -3.84 3.00
CA GLY A 445 -9.74 -4.83 4.04
C GLY A 445 -10.99 -5.56 4.51
N THR A 446 -10.82 -6.70 5.20
CA THR A 446 -11.93 -7.43 5.83
C THR A 446 -12.25 -6.94 7.24
N ASN A 447 -11.30 -6.26 7.89
CA ASN A 447 -11.47 -5.66 9.22
C ASN A 447 -11.23 -4.14 9.11
N ILE A 448 -11.99 -3.54 8.19
CA ILE A 448 -12.02 -2.10 7.97
C ILE A 448 -12.85 -1.45 9.07
N GLN A 449 -12.47 -0.23 9.41
CA GLN A 449 -13.23 0.67 10.27
C GLN A 449 -13.37 1.99 9.53
N MET A 450 -14.56 2.56 9.52
CA MET A 450 -14.87 3.82 8.86
C MET A 450 -15.45 4.85 9.84
N THR A 451 -15.14 6.13 9.63
CA THR A 451 -15.78 7.26 10.33
C THR A 451 -15.80 8.49 9.42
N VAL A 452 -16.77 9.39 9.59
CA VAL A 452 -16.89 10.63 8.82
C VAL A 452 -16.61 11.82 9.71
N PHE A 453 -15.81 12.77 9.22
CA PHE A 453 -15.56 14.05 9.87
C PHE A 453 -15.26 15.13 8.83
N GLU A 454 -15.91 16.29 8.94
CA GLU A 454 -15.78 17.43 8.03
C GLU A 454 -15.79 17.03 6.55
N GLU A 455 -16.87 16.35 6.12
CA GLU A 455 -17.07 15.89 4.74
C GLU A 455 -15.97 14.97 4.19
N LYS A 456 -15.16 14.36 5.07
CA LYS A 456 -14.17 13.35 4.74
C LYS A 456 -14.50 12.03 5.41
N LEU A 457 -14.52 10.95 4.62
CA LEU A 457 -14.62 9.59 5.12
C LEU A 457 -13.23 9.05 5.42
N TYR A 458 -12.91 8.87 6.69
CA TYR A 458 -11.69 8.23 7.16
C TYR A 458 -11.88 6.73 7.28
N PHE A 459 -10.91 5.94 6.83
CA PHE A 459 -10.98 4.49 6.95
C PHE A 459 -9.61 3.84 7.11
N LYS A 460 -9.55 2.77 7.92
CA LYS A 460 -8.33 1.98 8.10
C LYS A 460 -8.18 0.95 7.01
N THR A 461 -7.01 0.89 6.38
CA THR A 461 -6.66 -0.20 5.47
C THR A 461 -6.07 -1.39 6.21
N ASP A 462 -6.52 -2.61 5.89
CA ASP A 462 -5.95 -3.85 6.44
C ASP A 462 -4.79 -4.38 5.57
N ARG A 463 -3.91 -5.18 6.16
CA ARG A 463 -2.77 -5.88 5.55
C ARG A 463 -3.18 -7.13 4.76
N THR A 464 -4.48 -7.39 4.67
CA THR A 464 -5.06 -8.51 3.91
C THR A 464 -5.04 -8.18 2.42
N TYR A 465 -4.26 -8.95 1.66
CA TYR A 465 -4.01 -8.71 0.25
C TYR A 465 -5.17 -9.19 -0.64
N THR A 466 -5.58 -8.37 -1.61
CA THR A 466 -6.29 -8.79 -2.82
C THR A 466 -5.66 -8.13 -4.06
N GLU A 467 -5.79 -8.79 -5.23
CA GLU A 467 -5.30 -8.27 -6.51
C GLU A 467 -5.88 -6.86 -6.79
N GLY A 468 -5.00 -5.88 -7.01
CA GLY A 468 -5.38 -4.47 -7.27
C GLY A 468 -4.91 -3.48 -6.20
N ALA A 469 -4.63 -3.93 -4.98
CA ALA A 469 -4.12 -3.08 -3.88
C ALA A 469 -2.61 -2.77 -3.98
N LEU A 470 -2.04 -2.78 -5.19
CA LEU A 470 -0.61 -3.00 -5.40
C LEU A 470 0.31 -1.81 -5.10
N ASP A 471 -0.23 -0.61 -4.88
CA ASP A 471 0.57 0.63 -4.79
C ASP A 471 0.55 1.32 -3.42
N TRP A 472 -0.08 0.74 -2.39
CA TRP A 472 -0.39 1.48 -1.16
C TRP A 472 0.28 0.93 0.10
N ALA A 473 0.66 1.83 1.01
CA ALA A 473 1.30 1.51 2.28
C ALA A 473 0.35 0.65 3.13
N ASP A 474 0.79 -0.56 3.49
CA ASP A 474 0.06 -1.46 4.39
C ASP A 474 -0.30 -0.72 5.70
N ASN A 475 -1.53 -0.91 6.21
CA ASN A 475 -1.91 -0.50 7.56
C ASN A 475 -1.81 1.02 7.80
N THR A 476 -2.57 1.78 7.03
CA THR A 476 -2.65 3.25 7.10
C THR A 476 -4.11 3.70 7.22
N ILE A 477 -4.35 4.80 7.93
CA ILE A 477 -5.64 5.49 7.95
C ILE A 477 -5.69 6.39 6.73
N ARG A 478 -6.65 6.15 5.86
CA ARG A 478 -6.90 6.91 4.64
C ARG A 478 -8.10 7.81 4.85
N TRP A 479 -8.25 8.79 3.97
CA TRP A 479 -9.45 9.61 3.89
C TRP A 479 -9.90 9.76 2.44
N ILE A 480 -11.20 9.96 2.26
CA ILE A 480 -11.86 10.27 1.00
C ILE A 480 -12.65 11.56 1.21
N ASP A 481 -12.34 12.59 0.44
CA ASP A 481 -13.15 13.80 0.36
C ASP A 481 -14.46 13.47 -0.35
N LEU A 482 -15.59 13.67 0.33
CA LEU A 482 -16.90 13.19 -0.14
C LEU A 482 -17.45 13.99 -1.31
N ASP A 483 -16.94 15.21 -1.54
CA ASP A 483 -17.34 16.08 -2.64
C ASP A 483 -16.48 15.86 -3.88
N SER A 484 -15.16 15.93 -3.73
CA SER A 484 -14.20 15.82 -4.84
C SER A 484 -13.79 14.38 -5.16
N LEU A 485 -14.10 13.42 -4.27
CA LEU A 485 -13.64 12.03 -4.31
C LEU A 485 -12.11 11.89 -4.31
N GLN A 486 -11.40 12.94 -3.90
CA GLN A 486 -9.95 12.87 -3.70
C GLN A 486 -9.63 11.99 -2.50
N THR A 487 -8.58 11.20 -2.63
CA THR A 487 -8.12 10.30 -1.57
C THR A 487 -6.76 10.73 -1.07
N GLY A 488 -6.52 10.59 0.23
CA GLY A 488 -5.19 10.78 0.82
C GLY A 488 -4.94 9.88 2.01
N ASP A 489 -3.71 9.96 2.51
CA ASP A 489 -3.22 9.15 3.63
C ASP A 489 -2.92 10.07 4.81
N LEU A 490 -3.35 9.67 6.02
CA LEU A 490 -2.96 10.36 7.25
C LEU A 490 -1.48 10.03 7.55
N PRO A 491 -0.59 11.02 7.70
CA PRO A 491 0.83 10.73 7.87
C PRO A 491 1.11 10.07 9.22
N MET A 492 1.87 8.98 9.21
CA MET A 492 2.04 8.11 10.36
C MET A 492 3.05 8.67 11.38
N VAL A 493 2.73 8.55 12.66
CA VAL A 493 3.62 8.92 13.79
C VAL A 493 4.64 7.81 14.08
N ARG A 494 4.32 6.55 13.77
CA ARG A 494 5.19 5.38 14.00
C ARG A 494 5.39 4.54 12.74
N GLU A 495 6.63 4.48 12.25
CA GLU A 495 6.98 3.58 11.14
C GLU A 495 6.82 2.10 11.56
N ASN A 496 6.17 1.29 10.72
CA ASN A 496 5.98 -0.16 10.91
C ASN A 496 5.14 -0.61 12.13
N ALA A 497 4.33 0.27 12.73
CA ALA A 497 3.36 -0.11 13.75
C ALA A 497 2.09 -0.72 13.13
N LEU A 498 1.42 -1.64 13.83
CA LEU A 498 0.16 -2.28 13.39
C LEU A 498 -1.02 -1.59 14.06
N ILE A 499 -1.95 -1.02 13.29
CA ILE A 499 -3.10 -0.25 13.80
C ILE A 499 -4.22 -1.25 14.07
N SER A 500 -4.62 -1.37 15.33
CA SER A 500 -5.78 -2.16 15.72
C SER A 500 -7.07 -1.40 15.43
N ASP A 501 -7.14 -0.13 15.80
CA ASP A 501 -8.35 0.69 15.78
C ASP A 501 -7.98 2.19 15.73
N PHE A 502 -8.88 3.05 15.27
CA PHE A 502 -8.75 4.50 15.41
C PHE A 502 -10.08 5.18 15.72
N TRP A 503 -10.01 6.23 16.54
CA TRP A 503 -11.15 7.03 16.96
C TRP A 503 -10.88 8.47 16.57
N LEU A 504 -11.80 9.08 15.82
CA LEU A 504 -11.69 10.46 15.39
C LEU A 504 -12.89 11.22 15.93
N TYR A 505 -12.64 12.29 16.67
CA TYR A 505 -13.64 13.09 17.37
C TYR A 505 -13.12 14.52 17.51
N ASP A 506 -13.98 15.52 17.31
CA ASP A 506 -13.68 16.93 17.59
C ASP A 506 -12.33 17.46 17.04
N GLY A 507 -11.92 17.00 15.85
CA GLY A 507 -10.63 17.36 15.25
C GLY A 507 -9.40 16.70 15.89
N MET A 508 -9.61 15.71 16.74
CA MET A 508 -8.60 14.86 17.37
C MET A 508 -8.68 13.45 16.79
N ILE A 509 -7.54 12.76 16.74
CA ILE A 509 -7.49 11.35 16.37
C ILE A 509 -6.67 10.55 17.39
N LYS A 510 -7.28 9.49 17.92
CA LYS A 510 -6.67 8.47 18.76
C LYS A 510 -6.43 7.22 17.91
N ILE A 511 -5.18 6.75 17.87
CA ILE A 511 -4.79 5.57 17.10
C ILE A 511 -4.31 4.50 18.07
N TYR A 512 -4.98 3.36 18.05
CA TYR A 512 -4.62 2.19 18.84
C TYR A 512 -3.72 1.28 18.01
N TYR A 513 -2.62 0.84 18.60
CA TYR A 513 -1.70 -0.09 17.96
C TYR A 513 -1.70 -1.42 18.70
N SER A 514 -1.76 -2.52 17.95
CA SER A 514 -1.64 -3.87 18.53
C SER A 514 -0.18 -4.31 18.74
N TYR A 515 0.77 -3.64 18.07
CA TYR A 515 2.20 -3.90 18.24
C TYR A 515 3.06 -2.69 17.82
N PRO A 516 3.73 -1.99 18.77
CA PRO A 516 3.62 -2.17 20.22
C PRO A 516 2.19 -1.86 20.73
N ASP A 517 1.81 -2.41 21.88
CA ASP A 517 0.52 -2.12 22.53
C ASP A 517 0.58 -0.72 23.14
N THR A 518 0.21 0.28 22.34
CA THR A 518 0.32 1.71 22.65
C THR A 518 -0.79 2.48 21.96
N VAL A 519 -1.07 3.70 22.43
CA VAL A 519 -2.03 4.62 21.84
C VAL A 519 -1.31 5.93 21.54
N ASP A 520 -1.51 6.48 20.34
CA ASP A 520 -1.09 7.84 20.02
C ASP A 520 -2.33 8.71 19.87
N THR A 521 -2.35 9.86 20.55
CA THR A 521 -3.36 10.91 20.33
C THR A 521 -2.69 12.08 19.61
N MET A 522 -3.32 12.59 18.56
CA MET A 522 -2.82 13.76 17.85
C MET A 522 -3.96 14.67 17.42
N MET A 523 -3.65 15.96 17.34
CA MET A 523 -4.49 16.92 16.61
C MET A 523 -4.51 16.51 15.14
N LEU A 524 -5.72 16.30 14.58
CA LEU A 524 -5.90 16.10 13.15
C LEU A 524 -5.36 17.32 12.41
N TYR A 525 -4.71 17.12 11.27
CA TYR A 525 -4.18 18.21 10.45
C TYR A 525 -4.41 17.95 8.98
N THR A 526 -4.59 19.04 8.25
CA THR A 526 -4.88 19.04 6.82
C THR A 526 -4.07 20.12 6.12
N ASP A 527 -2.75 20.09 6.31
CA ASP A 527 -1.78 21.04 5.76
C ASP A 527 -1.66 21.06 4.22
N LYS A 528 -2.51 20.28 3.54
CA LYS A 528 -2.64 20.24 2.08
C LYS A 528 -4.00 20.71 1.57
N ASP A 529 -4.97 20.97 2.45
CA ASP A 529 -6.29 21.42 2.03
C ASP A 529 -6.18 22.79 1.36
N VAL A 530 -6.85 22.93 0.23
CA VAL A 530 -6.93 24.21 -0.48
C VAL A 530 -7.97 25.07 0.23
N VAL A 531 -7.58 26.27 0.66
CA VAL A 531 -8.45 27.16 1.44
C VAL A 531 -8.82 28.43 0.67
N PHE A 532 -7.90 28.97 -0.13
CA PHE A 532 -8.13 30.22 -0.85
C PHE A 532 -7.24 30.29 -2.10
N ASN A 533 -7.79 30.75 -3.23
CA ASN A 533 -7.06 30.90 -4.50
C ASN A 533 -6.21 29.69 -4.92
N GLN A 534 -6.74 28.46 -4.75
CA GLN A 534 -6.03 27.21 -5.05
C GLN A 534 -4.75 26.99 -4.22
N LYS A 535 -4.59 27.72 -3.10
CA LYS A 535 -3.46 27.61 -2.18
C LYS A 535 -3.92 27.05 -0.83
N ASN A 536 -3.01 26.36 -0.16
CA ASN A 536 -3.19 26.00 1.25
C ASN A 536 -2.96 27.21 2.17
N ILE A 537 -3.52 27.14 3.39
CA ILE A 537 -3.41 28.19 4.42
C ILE A 537 -1.96 28.64 4.67
N THR A 538 -0.98 27.73 4.57
CA THR A 538 0.46 28.03 4.79
C THR A 538 1.12 28.76 3.62
N GLN A 539 0.48 28.79 2.45
CA GLN A 539 1.03 29.35 1.21
C GLN A 539 0.47 30.74 0.88
N LEU A 540 -0.48 31.24 1.69
CA LEU A 540 -1.10 32.55 1.49
C LEU A 540 -0.10 33.66 1.82
N THR A 541 0.00 34.65 0.93
CA THR A 541 0.71 35.91 1.21
C THR A 541 -0.05 36.73 2.25
N GLU A 542 0.61 37.70 2.90
CA GLU A 542 -0.06 38.57 3.89
C GLU A 542 -1.32 39.24 3.33
N ALA A 543 -1.28 39.73 2.09
CA ALA A 543 -2.44 40.34 1.44
C ALA A 543 -3.58 39.32 1.21
N GLU A 544 -3.25 38.07 0.86
CA GLU A 544 -4.24 37.01 0.69
C GLU A 544 -4.81 36.54 2.03
N GLN A 545 -4.00 36.49 3.10
CA GLN A 545 -4.46 36.20 4.46
C GLN A 545 -5.47 37.26 4.93
N GLN A 546 -5.19 38.53 4.66
CA GLN A 546 -6.11 39.63 4.96
C GLN A 546 -7.42 39.49 4.19
N GLN A 547 -7.37 39.23 2.88
CA GLN A 547 -8.59 39.04 2.07
C GLN A 547 -9.40 37.82 2.52
N PHE A 548 -8.73 36.70 2.77
CA PHE A 548 -9.36 35.48 3.26
C PHE A 548 -10.03 35.73 4.62
N GLY A 549 -9.31 36.33 5.57
CA GLY A 549 -9.83 36.59 6.91
C GLY A 549 -11.00 37.56 6.93
N LEU A 550 -10.95 38.64 6.14
CA LEU A 550 -12.09 39.55 6.01
C LEU A 550 -13.32 38.87 5.38
N GLY A 551 -13.10 37.95 4.43
CA GLY A 551 -14.18 37.13 3.88
C GLY A 551 -14.79 36.18 4.92
N VAL A 552 -13.96 35.58 5.78
CA VAL A 552 -14.41 34.76 6.91
C VAL A 552 -15.21 35.61 7.91
N SER A 553 -14.69 36.77 8.34
CA SER A 553 -15.42 37.70 9.22
C SER A 553 -16.79 38.06 8.66
N GLN A 554 -16.84 38.42 7.38
CA GLN A 554 -18.10 38.73 6.72
C GLN A 554 -19.07 37.55 6.74
N SER A 555 -18.59 36.32 6.54
CA SER A 555 -19.42 35.12 6.63
C SER A 555 -19.99 34.91 8.04
N VAL A 556 -19.20 35.12 9.09
CA VAL A 556 -19.67 35.02 10.48
C VAL A 556 -20.72 36.09 10.79
N LEU A 557 -20.47 37.34 10.39
CA LEU A 557 -21.37 38.47 10.64
C LEU A 557 -22.69 38.38 9.85
N GLN A 558 -22.66 37.80 8.64
CA GLN A 558 -23.87 37.62 7.83
C GLN A 558 -24.75 36.46 8.30
N ASN A 559 -24.14 35.41 8.87
CA ASN A 559 -24.85 34.25 9.39
C ASN A 559 -25.10 34.41 10.91
N THR A 560 -25.79 35.49 11.28
CA THR A 560 -26.14 35.77 12.68
C THR A 560 -26.91 34.61 13.30
N GLY A 561 -26.50 34.19 14.49
CA GLY A 561 -27.10 33.05 15.18
C GLY A 561 -26.75 31.69 14.59
N SER A 562 -25.65 31.57 13.84
CA SER A 562 -25.13 30.29 13.35
C SER A 562 -23.64 30.15 13.66
N LEU A 563 -23.23 28.93 13.96
CA LEU A 563 -21.81 28.59 14.14
C LEU A 563 -21.13 28.45 12.78
N VAL A 564 -19.98 29.07 12.64
CA VAL A 564 -19.10 28.95 11.47
C VAL A 564 -17.81 28.27 11.91
N ASN A 565 -17.45 27.16 11.28
CA ASN A 565 -16.17 26.50 11.54
C ASN A 565 -15.03 27.31 10.92
N LEU A 566 -14.11 27.80 11.75
CA LEU A 566 -12.98 28.63 11.36
C LEU A 566 -11.68 27.82 11.18
N SER A 567 -11.73 26.52 11.44
CA SER A 567 -10.54 25.69 11.64
C SER A 567 -9.74 25.49 10.36
N ASN A 568 -8.45 25.81 10.42
CA ASN A 568 -7.47 25.39 9.43
C ASN A 568 -6.34 24.68 10.17
N ARG A 569 -6.32 23.35 10.10
CA ARG A 569 -5.49 22.53 10.99
C ARG A 569 -4.12 22.25 10.38
N LEU A 570 -3.10 22.64 11.13
CA LEU A 570 -1.69 22.37 10.84
C LEU A 570 -1.13 21.39 11.86
N ARG A 571 0.07 20.87 11.59
CA ARG A 571 0.71 19.93 12.52
C ARG A 571 0.99 20.62 13.86
N GLY A 572 0.25 20.20 14.90
CA GLY A 572 0.40 20.69 16.28
C GLY A 572 -0.29 22.02 16.59
N GLN A 573 -1.06 22.60 15.66
CA GLN A 573 -1.80 23.83 15.89
C GLN A 573 -3.01 23.95 14.94
N ASN A 574 -4.07 24.62 15.38
CA ASN A 574 -5.20 25.03 14.54
C ASN A 574 -5.19 26.54 14.40
N ILE A 575 -5.36 27.03 13.18
CA ILE A 575 -5.30 28.46 12.90
C ILE A 575 -6.57 28.94 12.19
N ALA A 576 -6.89 30.20 12.38
CA ALA A 576 -7.88 30.92 11.60
C ALA A 576 -7.38 32.34 11.31
N TYR A 577 -7.96 32.96 10.30
CA TYR A 577 -7.80 34.39 10.05
C TYR A 577 -9.17 35.02 10.04
N LEU A 578 -9.36 36.08 10.82
CA LEU A 578 -10.58 36.87 10.85
C LEU A 578 -10.32 38.18 11.60
N ASP A 579 -10.97 39.24 11.15
CA ASP A 579 -11.09 40.52 11.85
C ASP A 579 -12.12 40.35 12.98
N MET A 580 -11.63 40.21 14.22
CA MET A 580 -12.47 39.98 15.40
C MET A 580 -12.89 41.26 16.11
N ASP A 581 -12.07 42.31 16.06
CA ASP A 581 -12.34 43.58 16.74
C ASP A 581 -12.98 44.64 15.84
N GLY A 582 -13.14 44.33 14.54
CA GLY A 582 -13.86 45.14 13.56
C GLY A 582 -13.04 46.32 13.03
N ASP A 583 -11.71 46.30 13.18
CA ASP A 583 -10.83 47.39 12.75
C ASP A 583 -10.52 47.39 11.24
N GLY A 584 -10.95 46.35 10.52
CA GLY A 584 -10.71 46.15 9.10
C GLY A 584 -9.44 45.36 8.78
N THR A 585 -8.74 44.86 9.80
CA THR A 585 -7.56 44.01 9.71
C THR A 585 -7.92 42.61 10.21
N ALA A 586 -7.54 41.57 9.47
CA ALA A 586 -7.73 40.20 9.95
C ALA A 586 -6.60 39.80 10.91
N GLU A 587 -6.98 39.37 12.12
CA GLU A 587 -6.07 38.76 13.08
C GLU A 587 -5.83 37.29 12.74
N LYS A 588 -4.65 36.79 13.10
CA LYS A 588 -4.40 35.35 13.17
C LYS A 588 -4.83 34.82 14.54
N VAL A 589 -5.77 33.89 14.53
CA VAL A 589 -6.11 33.05 15.69
C VAL A 589 -5.28 31.77 15.63
N THR A 590 -4.69 31.35 16.75
CA THR A 590 -3.92 30.12 16.87
C THR A 590 -4.28 29.40 18.16
N LEU A 591 -4.67 28.13 18.05
CA LEU A 591 -4.88 27.20 19.16
C LEU A 591 -3.81 26.11 19.06
N SER A 592 -3.03 25.92 20.13
CA SER A 592 -1.99 24.91 20.20
C SER A 592 -1.83 24.37 21.62
N PRO A 593 -1.20 23.19 21.82
CA PRO A 593 -0.77 22.75 23.14
C PRO A 593 0.13 23.81 23.79
N SER A 594 -0.07 24.09 25.08
CA SER A 594 0.85 24.95 25.83
C SER A 594 2.22 24.29 25.95
N THR A 595 3.26 25.13 25.93
CA THR A 595 4.66 24.72 26.11
C THR A 595 5.25 25.27 27.40
N SER A 596 4.42 25.92 28.24
CA SER A 596 4.89 26.49 29.50
C SER A 596 5.33 25.39 30.46
N PRO A 597 6.37 25.63 31.29
CA PRO A 597 6.86 24.62 32.24
C PRO A 597 5.79 24.12 33.21
N GLU A 598 4.84 24.97 33.57
CA GLU A 598 3.69 24.67 34.44
C GLU A 598 2.69 23.75 33.73
N ALA A 599 2.39 24.02 32.45
CA ALA A 599 1.54 23.17 31.62
C ALA A 599 2.14 21.77 31.40
N LEU A 600 3.46 21.66 31.27
CA LEU A 600 4.15 20.38 31.07
C LEU A 600 3.99 19.41 32.26
N GLU A 601 3.67 19.90 33.47
CA GLU A 601 3.33 19.05 34.62
C GLU A 601 1.97 18.34 34.43
N TYR A 602 1.06 18.99 33.71
CA TYR A 602 -0.28 18.48 33.38
C TYR A 602 -0.37 17.91 31.97
N TYR A 603 0.75 17.83 31.24
CA TYR A 603 0.76 17.30 29.88
C TYR A 603 0.36 15.83 29.89
N ARG A 604 -0.63 15.53 29.05
CA ARG A 604 -1.22 14.21 28.89
C ARG A 604 -1.07 13.78 27.43
N GLU A 605 -0.37 12.67 27.20
CA GLU A 605 -0.23 12.11 25.84
C GLU A 605 -1.59 11.70 25.24
N ASP A 606 -2.60 11.46 26.09
CA ASP A 606 -3.98 11.13 25.72
C ASP A 606 -4.87 12.36 25.47
N ASP A 607 -4.42 13.56 25.81
CA ASP A 607 -5.13 14.83 25.61
C ASP A 607 -4.15 16.00 25.33
N PRO A 608 -3.71 16.15 24.07
CA PRO A 608 -2.75 17.19 23.67
C PRO A 608 -3.18 18.63 23.97
N LEU A 609 -4.49 18.91 24.08
CA LEU A 609 -5.02 20.25 24.34
C LEU A 609 -5.49 20.43 25.80
N ALA A 610 -5.19 19.48 26.70
CA ALA A 610 -5.55 19.59 28.12
C ALA A 610 -5.10 20.92 28.73
N TYR A 611 -3.90 21.38 28.36
CA TYR A 611 -3.45 22.74 28.60
C TYR A 611 -3.20 23.39 27.23
N TYR A 612 -4.02 24.35 26.85
CA TYR A 612 -3.95 24.98 25.54
C TYR A 612 -3.47 26.43 25.65
N HIS A 613 -2.80 26.87 24.59
CA HIS A 613 -2.39 28.23 24.35
C HIS A 613 -3.24 28.78 23.20
N LEU A 614 -4.08 29.77 23.51
CA LEU A 614 -4.93 30.48 22.55
C LEU A 614 -4.35 31.88 22.31
N GLN A 615 -3.97 32.17 21.08
CA GLN A 615 -3.41 33.45 20.66
C GLN A 615 -4.26 34.10 19.58
N ILE A 616 -4.56 35.38 19.74
CA ILE A 616 -5.27 36.22 18.76
C ILE A 616 -4.45 37.49 18.56
N GLY A 617 -3.88 37.65 17.36
CA GLY A 617 -2.94 38.73 17.08
C GLY A 617 -1.74 38.70 18.03
N SER A 618 -1.53 39.79 18.79
CA SER A 618 -0.47 39.88 19.80
C SER A 618 -0.90 39.45 21.21
N ALA A 619 -2.19 39.21 21.45
CA ALA A 619 -2.69 38.77 22.76
C ALA A 619 -2.72 37.24 22.81
N ALA A 620 -2.42 36.67 23.97
CA ALA A 620 -2.52 35.25 24.20
C ALA A 620 -2.98 34.96 25.63
N LEU A 621 -3.60 33.82 25.81
CA LEU A 621 -3.90 33.23 27.11
C LEU A 621 -3.53 31.75 27.10
N GLU A 622 -3.27 31.23 28.29
CA GLU A 622 -3.19 29.79 28.52
C GLU A 622 -4.30 29.41 29.49
N SER A 623 -4.97 28.30 29.21
CA SER A 623 -6.00 27.77 30.08
C SER A 623 -5.99 26.25 30.05
N PHE A 624 -6.65 25.68 31.04
CA PHE A 624 -6.83 24.25 31.19
C PHE A 624 -8.25 23.86 30.75
N GLY A 625 -8.36 22.70 30.12
CA GLY A 625 -9.63 22.08 29.78
C GLY A 625 -9.53 20.56 29.68
N TYR A 626 -10.65 19.88 29.59
CA TYR A 626 -10.73 18.42 29.50
C TYR A 626 -11.25 17.98 28.13
N ASN A 627 -10.40 17.30 27.35
CA ASN A 627 -10.69 16.88 25.98
C ASN A 627 -11.14 18.06 25.10
N VAL A 628 -10.39 19.17 25.17
CA VAL A 628 -10.68 20.38 24.40
C VAL A 628 -10.69 20.05 22.90
N ALA A 629 -11.74 20.49 22.21
CA ALA A 629 -11.89 20.27 20.79
C ALA A 629 -10.82 20.99 20.00
N ASN A 630 -10.29 20.33 18.99
CA ASN A 630 -9.48 20.95 17.96
C ASN A 630 -10.39 21.54 16.86
N ILE A 631 -11.38 22.33 17.26
CA ILE A 631 -12.29 23.06 16.38
C ILE A 631 -12.46 24.49 16.90
N LEU A 632 -12.21 25.48 16.05
CA LEU A 632 -12.45 26.89 16.32
C LEU A 632 -13.81 27.27 15.73
N TRP A 633 -14.75 27.67 16.59
CA TRP A 633 -16.07 28.13 16.15
C TRP A 633 -16.16 29.65 16.23
N GLY A 634 -16.58 30.29 15.15
CA GLY A 634 -16.97 31.69 15.13
C GLY A 634 -18.48 31.82 15.15
N LEU A 635 -19.01 32.77 15.91
CA LEU A 635 -20.41 33.14 15.84
C LEU A 635 -20.58 34.65 16.04
N SER A 636 -21.68 35.18 15.53
CA SER A 636 -22.14 36.53 15.82
C SER A 636 -23.57 36.49 16.33
N LEU A 637 -23.83 37.10 17.48
CA LEU A 637 -25.16 37.18 18.08
C LEU A 637 -25.94 38.41 17.61
N ASP A 638 -25.23 39.49 17.26
CA ASP A 638 -25.77 40.81 16.93
C ASP A 638 -25.49 41.26 15.49
N GLY A 639 -24.71 40.47 14.72
CA GLY A 639 -24.26 40.80 13.37
C GLY A 639 -23.19 41.88 13.32
N GLN A 640 -22.60 42.26 14.46
CA GLN A 640 -21.57 43.29 14.57
C GLN A 640 -20.32 42.76 15.25
N THR A 641 -20.49 41.93 16.27
CA THR A 641 -19.44 41.37 17.10
C THR A 641 -19.20 39.91 16.75
N ILE A 642 -17.94 39.50 16.63
CA ILE A 642 -17.57 38.10 16.49
C ILE A 642 -17.09 37.56 17.84
N LEU A 643 -17.67 36.44 18.25
CA LEU A 643 -17.24 35.65 19.39
C LEU A 643 -16.57 34.38 18.89
N LEU A 644 -15.48 34.00 19.56
CA LEU A 644 -14.84 32.70 19.37
C LEU A 644 -15.34 31.75 20.44
N ALA A 645 -15.90 30.61 20.04
CA ALA A 645 -16.33 29.54 20.93
C ALA A 645 -15.38 28.34 20.84
N LEU A 646 -15.00 27.81 22.01
CA LEU A 646 -14.18 26.61 22.15
C LEU A 646 -14.93 25.59 23.02
N TYR A 647 -15.18 24.41 22.46
CA TYR A 647 -15.90 23.32 23.11
C TYR A 647 -14.91 22.39 23.82
N GLU A 648 -15.29 21.91 24.99
CA GLU A 648 -14.67 20.79 25.67
C GLU A 648 -15.72 19.76 26.10
N ASP A 649 -15.36 18.47 26.03
CA ASP A 649 -16.28 17.37 26.39
C ASP A 649 -16.37 17.16 27.92
N GLY A 650 -15.42 17.74 28.66
CA GLY A 650 -15.36 17.64 30.11
C GLY A 650 -14.93 16.25 30.61
N PRO A 651 -14.77 16.09 31.93
CA PRO A 651 -14.65 14.78 32.54
C PRO A 651 -16.02 14.07 32.48
N SER A 652 -16.05 12.80 32.07
CA SER A 652 -17.26 11.96 32.12
C SER A 652 -18.47 12.45 31.30
N ALA A 653 -18.24 13.16 30.19
CA ALA A 653 -19.29 13.72 29.32
C ALA A 653 -20.14 14.82 29.98
N ASP A 654 -19.50 15.67 30.78
CA ASP A 654 -20.04 16.93 31.30
C ASP A 654 -19.50 18.10 30.44
N PRO A 655 -20.10 18.39 29.26
CA PRO A 655 -19.55 19.32 28.30
C PRO A 655 -19.52 20.76 28.80
N TYR A 656 -18.55 21.55 28.34
CA TYR A 656 -18.48 22.98 28.57
C TYR A 656 -18.10 23.73 27.29
N THR A 657 -18.70 24.89 27.05
CA THR A 657 -18.30 25.79 25.97
C THR A 657 -17.79 27.12 26.53
N HIS A 658 -16.55 27.45 26.21
CA HIS A 658 -15.93 28.74 26.51
C HIS A 658 -16.18 29.75 25.37
N PHE A 659 -16.42 31.02 25.72
CA PHE A 659 -16.54 32.12 24.77
C PHE A 659 -15.47 33.17 25.01
N TYR A 660 -14.81 33.56 23.92
CA TYR A 660 -13.76 34.57 23.91
C TYR A 660 -14.14 35.74 23.01
N GLN A 661 -13.76 36.92 23.46
CA GLN A 661 -13.85 38.15 22.71
C GLN A 661 -12.46 38.76 22.56
N TYR A 662 -12.19 39.32 21.39
CA TYR A 662 -10.99 40.09 21.11
C TYR A 662 -11.38 41.52 20.74
N GLN A 663 -10.95 42.49 21.54
CA GLN A 663 -11.22 43.90 21.29
C GLN A 663 -10.03 44.76 21.72
N ASN A 664 -9.65 45.74 20.88
CA ASN A 664 -8.60 46.71 21.18
C ASN A 664 -7.26 46.05 21.58
N GLY A 665 -6.89 44.95 20.92
CA GLY A 665 -5.66 44.24 21.24
C GLY A 665 -5.69 43.43 22.55
N GLN A 666 -6.85 43.24 23.17
CA GLN A 666 -7.02 42.42 24.38
C GLN A 666 -7.90 41.20 24.08
N LEU A 667 -7.44 40.04 24.54
CA LEU A 667 -8.21 38.79 24.50
C LEU A 667 -8.81 38.55 25.88
N THR A 668 -10.13 38.34 25.96
CA THR A 668 -10.85 38.12 27.23
C THR A 668 -11.84 36.98 27.08
N GLU A 669 -11.86 36.08 28.06
CA GLU A 669 -12.92 35.09 28.20
C GLU A 669 -14.15 35.77 28.81
N ILE A 670 -15.24 35.81 28.05
CA ILE A 670 -16.47 36.54 28.44
C ILE A 670 -17.46 35.65 29.21
N GLY A 671 -17.13 34.38 29.37
CA GLY A 671 -17.94 33.38 30.07
C GLY A 671 -18.09 32.10 29.27
N GLY A 672 -18.93 31.20 29.80
CA GLY A 672 -19.21 29.91 29.20
C GLY A 672 -20.33 29.20 29.96
N PHE A 673 -20.75 28.04 29.46
CA PHE A 673 -21.81 27.25 30.07
C PHE A 673 -21.63 25.74 29.82
N ASP A 674 -22.27 24.94 30.67
CA ASP A 674 -22.18 23.47 30.73
C ASP A 674 -22.98 22.77 29.61
N ALA A 675 -22.73 23.12 28.34
CA ALA A 675 -23.36 22.48 27.19
C ALA A 675 -22.50 22.57 25.92
N ASP A 676 -22.73 21.64 24.98
CA ASP A 676 -22.19 21.69 23.63
C ASP A 676 -22.93 22.75 22.79
N ILE A 677 -22.24 23.84 22.44
CA ILE A 677 -22.79 24.92 21.62
C ILE A 677 -23.35 24.44 20.27
N ARG A 678 -22.84 23.33 19.72
CA ARG A 678 -23.32 22.75 18.45
C ARG A 678 -24.72 22.14 18.58
N ARG A 679 -25.17 21.87 19.81
CA ARG A 679 -26.49 21.34 20.14
C ARG A 679 -27.43 22.42 20.71
N CYS A 680 -26.98 23.66 20.79
CA CYS A 680 -27.77 24.77 21.30
C CYS A 680 -28.51 25.47 20.16
N ASP A 681 -29.68 26.01 20.47
CA ASP A 681 -30.43 26.86 19.54
C ASP A 681 -30.00 28.32 19.73
N ILE A 682 -29.61 29.00 18.66
CA ILE A 682 -29.29 30.43 18.71
C ILE A 682 -30.35 31.18 17.92
N SER A 683 -31.12 32.01 18.63
CA SER A 683 -32.21 32.79 18.03
C SER A 683 -31.68 33.98 17.23
N SER A 684 -32.53 34.51 16.33
CA SER A 684 -32.24 35.75 15.59
C SER A 684 -32.06 36.98 16.48
N ASP A 685 -32.56 36.92 17.73
CA ASP A 685 -32.46 37.99 18.71
C ASP A 685 -31.16 37.89 19.54
N GLY A 686 -30.24 36.98 19.18
CA GLY A 686 -28.96 36.81 19.85
C GLY A 686 -29.02 36.02 21.16
N ILE A 687 -30.14 35.37 21.45
CA ILE A 687 -30.31 34.52 22.64
C ILE A 687 -29.89 33.09 22.31
N ILE A 688 -28.97 32.54 23.10
CA ILE A 688 -28.55 31.14 23.05
C ILE A 688 -29.42 30.35 24.03
N THR A 689 -30.09 29.31 23.56
CA THR A 689 -30.87 28.38 24.40
C THR A 689 -30.11 27.07 24.51
N SER A 690 -29.71 26.71 25.73
CA SER A 690 -28.99 25.48 26.04
C SER A 690 -29.78 24.61 27.03
N SER A 691 -29.30 23.40 27.25
CA SER A 691 -29.79 22.52 28.32
C SER A 691 -28.67 22.25 29.30
N ILE A 692 -28.89 22.53 30.58
CA ILE A 692 -27.91 22.24 31.64
C ILE A 692 -28.46 21.19 32.60
N ARG A 693 -27.54 20.46 33.22
CA ARG A 693 -27.86 19.43 34.21
C ARG A 693 -28.17 20.08 35.56
N LYS A 694 -29.26 19.67 36.20
CA LYS A 694 -29.61 20.05 37.59
C LYS A 694 -30.11 18.85 38.38
N GLU A 695 -29.79 18.86 39.67
CA GLU A 695 -30.27 17.89 40.64
C GLU A 695 -31.37 18.54 41.48
N ILE A 696 -32.61 18.13 41.25
CA ILE A 696 -33.79 18.67 41.97
C ILE A 696 -34.53 17.54 42.69
N VAL A 697 -35.13 16.64 41.91
CA VAL A 697 -35.70 15.37 42.42
C VAL A 697 -34.89 14.17 41.94
N GLN A 698 -34.29 14.31 40.76
CA GLN A 698 -33.30 13.43 40.16
C GLN A 698 -32.34 14.29 39.35
N THR A 699 -31.29 13.70 38.79
CA THR A 699 -30.57 14.34 37.69
C THR A 699 -31.52 14.52 36.51
N ASP A 700 -31.80 15.77 36.15
CA ASP A 700 -32.56 16.12 34.95
C ASP A 700 -31.93 17.30 34.23
N TRP A 701 -32.40 17.58 33.03
CA TRP A 701 -31.94 18.66 32.18
C TRP A 701 -32.98 19.75 32.12
N ILE A 702 -32.55 21.00 32.32
CA ILE A 702 -33.42 22.17 32.24
C ILE A 702 -33.00 23.07 31.09
N THR A 703 -33.97 23.73 30.47
CA THR A 703 -33.72 24.71 29.41
C THR A 703 -33.31 26.06 30.01
N VAL A 704 -32.13 26.54 29.63
CA VAL A 704 -31.56 27.81 30.09
C VAL A 704 -31.28 28.71 28.90
N ARG A 705 -31.42 30.02 29.08
CA ARG A 705 -31.22 31.01 28.04
C ARG A 705 -30.09 31.96 28.43
N TRP A 706 -29.25 32.28 27.46
CA TRP A 706 -28.06 33.10 27.64
C TRP A 706 -28.07 34.24 26.64
N GLN A 707 -27.56 35.39 27.06
CA GLN A 707 -27.39 36.57 26.20
C GLN A 707 -26.08 37.27 26.52
N LEU A 708 -25.62 38.09 25.59
CA LEU A 708 -24.52 39.01 25.87
C LEU A 708 -25.05 40.21 26.67
N GLY A 709 -24.57 40.36 27.90
CA GLY A 709 -24.94 41.46 28.77
C GLY A 709 -24.37 42.81 28.30
N PRO A 710 -24.85 43.95 28.83
CA PRO A 710 -24.33 45.28 28.50
C PRO A 710 -22.85 45.50 28.87
N ASN A 711 -22.31 44.67 29.76
CA ASN A 711 -20.91 44.63 30.17
C ASN A 711 -20.03 43.81 29.21
N GLY A 712 -20.60 43.20 28.17
CA GLY A 712 -19.90 42.32 27.23
C GLY A 712 -19.66 40.90 27.75
N LEU A 713 -20.21 40.54 28.91
CA LEU A 713 -20.13 39.18 29.46
C LEU A 713 -21.33 38.34 29.03
N LEU A 714 -21.11 37.03 28.90
CA LEU A 714 -22.19 36.10 28.67
C LEU A 714 -22.94 35.86 29.99
N GLU A 715 -24.22 36.16 30.01
CA GLU A 715 -25.06 36.10 31.21
C GLU A 715 -26.31 35.23 30.97
N GLU A 716 -26.69 34.46 31.98
CA GLU A 716 -27.98 33.77 31.99
C GLU A 716 -29.11 34.80 32.09
N ILE A 717 -30.13 34.64 31.24
CA ILE A 717 -31.37 35.41 31.32
C ILE A 717 -32.19 34.84 32.49
N PRO A 718 -32.46 35.60 33.56
CA PRO A 718 -33.25 35.09 34.67
C PRO A 718 -34.65 34.65 34.22
N GLN A 719 -35.06 33.45 34.60
CA GLN A 719 -36.39 32.91 34.33
C GLN A 719 -37.07 32.62 35.66
N ASP A 720 -38.34 33.01 35.81
CA ASP A 720 -39.11 32.66 37.01
C ASP A 720 -39.31 31.13 37.12
N VAL A 721 -39.34 30.47 35.97
CA VAL A 721 -39.63 29.05 35.79
C VAL A 721 -38.75 28.49 34.66
N TYR A 722 -38.23 27.29 34.86
CA TYR A 722 -37.40 26.56 33.91
C TYR A 722 -38.14 25.30 33.42
N ASP A 723 -38.08 25.04 32.12
CA ASP A 723 -38.67 23.83 31.52
C ASP A 723 -37.71 22.63 31.64
N PHE A 724 -38.23 21.47 32.04
CA PHE A 724 -37.49 20.21 31.93
C PHE A 724 -37.44 19.76 30.45
N THR A 725 -36.27 19.32 30.01
CA THR A 725 -36.02 18.85 28.64
C THR A 725 -36.47 17.40 28.45
N SER A 726 -36.17 16.51 29.41
CA SER A 726 -36.43 15.07 29.27
C SER A 726 -37.92 14.72 29.31
N ARG A 727 -38.70 15.44 30.14
CA ARG A 727 -40.15 15.26 30.33
C ARG A 727 -40.54 13.79 30.48
N ASN A 728 -39.80 13.04 31.30
CA ASN A 728 -40.04 11.62 31.53
C ASN A 728 -41.26 11.38 32.43
N TRP A 729 -41.96 10.27 32.21
CA TRP A 729 -43.02 9.80 33.10
C TRP A 729 -42.43 9.06 34.29
N VAL A 730 -42.85 9.45 35.49
CA VAL A 730 -42.41 8.95 36.80
C VAL A 730 -43.64 8.40 37.53
N GLN A 731 -43.52 7.27 38.22
CA GLN A 731 -44.65 6.69 38.93
C GLN A 731 -44.78 7.30 40.33
N LEU A 732 -45.95 7.84 40.66
CA LEU A 732 -46.31 8.32 42.00
C LEU A 732 -46.89 7.15 42.82
N TYR A 733 -46.40 6.96 44.05
CA TYR A 733 -46.84 5.88 44.95
C TYR A 733 -47.92 6.29 45.95
N ASP A 734 -47.89 7.55 46.40
CA ASP A 734 -48.81 8.07 47.41
C ASP A 734 -49.75 9.12 46.80
N ALA A 735 -50.93 9.30 47.39
CA ALA A 735 -51.78 10.43 47.03
C ALA A 735 -51.07 11.74 47.37
N LEU A 736 -50.96 12.65 46.40
CA LEU A 736 -50.13 13.84 46.49
C LEU A 736 -50.99 15.12 46.42
N PRO A 737 -50.97 15.98 47.45
CA PRO A 737 -51.54 17.32 47.36
C PRO A 737 -50.70 18.19 46.42
N LEU A 738 -51.34 18.86 45.46
CA LEU A 738 -50.72 19.78 44.52
C LEU A 738 -51.32 21.18 44.67
N HIS A 739 -50.46 22.18 44.57
CA HIS A 739 -50.78 23.60 44.61
C HIS A 739 -51.18 24.11 43.22
N THR A 740 -52.13 25.03 43.16
CA THR A 740 -52.57 25.62 41.88
C THR A 740 -51.56 26.59 41.27
N ALA A 741 -50.71 27.20 42.10
CA ALA A 741 -49.59 28.05 41.70
C ALA A 741 -48.47 27.96 42.74
N VAL A 742 -47.26 28.36 42.36
CA VAL A 742 -46.11 28.48 43.27
C VAL A 742 -46.48 29.38 44.46
N GLY A 743 -46.39 28.83 45.69
CA GLY A 743 -46.68 29.55 46.93
C GLY A 743 -48.17 29.78 47.25
N ALA A 744 -49.12 29.20 46.51
CA ALA A 744 -50.54 29.31 46.83
C ALA A 744 -50.95 28.34 47.96
N ASP A 745 -51.84 28.73 48.87
CA ASP A 745 -52.34 27.82 49.93
C ASP A 745 -53.38 26.80 49.42
N ASP A 746 -54.02 27.09 48.28
CA ASP A 746 -55.08 26.25 47.71
C ASP A 746 -54.49 25.01 47.00
N THR A 747 -54.85 23.84 47.52
CA THR A 747 -54.39 22.53 47.03
C THR A 747 -55.53 21.62 46.56
N PHE A 748 -55.21 20.70 45.65
CA PHE A 748 -56.06 19.57 45.29
C PHE A 748 -55.23 18.28 45.28
N THR A 749 -55.82 17.14 45.64
CA THR A 749 -55.09 15.88 45.75
C THR A 749 -55.26 15.03 44.51
N ILE A 750 -54.16 14.47 44.02
CA ILE A 750 -54.15 13.45 42.97
C ILE A 750 -53.89 12.06 43.59
N ASP A 751 -54.55 11.03 43.05
CA ASP A 751 -54.32 9.64 43.44
C ASP A 751 -53.01 9.08 42.83
N PRO A 752 -52.42 8.01 43.40
CA PRO A 752 -51.22 7.35 42.85
C PRO A 752 -51.38 6.98 41.37
N GLN A 753 -50.53 7.57 40.53
CA GLN A 753 -50.56 7.39 39.07
C GLN A 753 -49.22 7.78 38.44
N SER A 754 -49.06 7.60 37.13
CA SER A 754 -47.87 8.13 36.46
C SER A 754 -48.03 9.63 36.23
N VAL A 755 -47.00 10.39 36.57
CA VAL A 755 -46.92 11.85 36.43
C VAL A 755 -45.67 12.23 35.64
N ARG A 756 -45.62 13.44 35.11
CA ARG A 756 -44.49 13.96 34.34
C ARG A 756 -44.10 15.33 34.86
N PHE A 757 -42.80 15.56 35.04
CA PHE A 757 -42.29 16.88 35.42
C PHE A 757 -42.22 17.77 34.19
N LEU A 758 -42.83 18.95 34.28
CA LEU A 758 -42.86 19.92 33.19
C LEU A 758 -41.88 21.06 33.44
N GLN A 759 -41.95 21.63 34.65
CA GLN A 759 -41.25 22.85 35.00
C GLN A 759 -40.77 22.86 36.44
N THR A 760 -39.80 23.73 36.74
CA THR A 760 -39.35 24.01 38.11
C THR A 760 -39.18 25.52 38.33
N SER A 761 -39.37 25.99 39.56
CA SER A 761 -39.16 27.39 39.93
C SER A 761 -37.68 27.75 39.99
N ALA A 762 -37.36 29.05 39.91
CA ALA A 762 -36.00 29.57 39.98
C ALA A 762 -35.25 29.27 41.31
N ASP A 763 -35.98 29.02 42.40
CA ASP A 763 -35.41 28.61 43.69
C ASP A 763 -35.29 27.09 43.83
N TRP A 764 -35.67 26.33 42.80
CA TRP A 764 -35.61 24.86 42.71
C TRP A 764 -36.48 24.11 43.73
N ASN A 765 -37.33 24.82 44.46
CA ASN A 765 -38.18 24.25 45.50
C ASN A 765 -39.56 23.84 44.98
N TRP A 766 -39.93 24.21 43.76
CA TRP A 766 -41.24 23.87 43.21
C TRP A 766 -41.11 23.14 41.89
N ILE A 767 -41.95 22.12 41.69
CA ILE A 767 -42.04 21.38 40.42
C ILE A 767 -43.49 21.33 39.94
N LEU A 768 -43.72 21.72 38.70
CA LEU A 768 -44.99 21.55 38.02
C LEU A 768 -45.08 20.11 37.48
N LEU A 769 -46.09 19.39 37.95
CA LEU A 769 -46.42 18.05 37.50
C LEU A 769 -47.59 18.06 36.53
N GLU A 770 -47.61 17.08 35.65
CA GLU A 770 -48.76 16.75 34.82
C GLU A 770 -49.14 15.28 35.00
N THR A 771 -50.42 15.03 35.25
CA THR A 771 -51.01 13.68 35.34
C THR A 771 -51.36 13.14 33.95
N LYS A 772 -51.58 11.82 33.83
CA LYS A 772 -52.03 11.20 32.57
C LYS A 772 -53.35 11.76 32.05
N ASP A 773 -54.21 12.22 32.95
CA ASP A 773 -55.51 12.82 32.62
C ASP A 773 -55.42 14.31 32.28
N GLY A 774 -54.20 14.88 32.25
CA GLY A 774 -53.93 16.27 31.85
C GLY A 774 -54.12 17.30 32.97
N GLN A 775 -54.36 16.88 34.21
CA GLN A 775 -54.36 17.81 35.35
C GLN A 775 -52.92 18.22 35.69
N GLN A 776 -52.72 19.51 35.95
CA GLN A 776 -51.42 20.08 36.30
C GLN A 776 -51.47 20.77 37.66
N GLY A 777 -50.40 20.65 38.43
CA GLY A 777 -50.26 21.30 39.72
C GLY A 777 -48.83 21.24 40.25
N TRP A 778 -48.52 22.16 41.17
CA TRP A 778 -47.18 22.34 41.72
C TRP A 778 -47.00 21.52 42.99
N VAL A 779 -45.88 20.80 43.10
CA VAL A 779 -45.43 20.20 44.36
C VAL A 779 -44.33 21.06 44.98
N HIS A 780 -44.34 21.20 46.30
CA HIS A 780 -43.32 21.90 47.05
C HIS A 780 -42.29 20.92 47.63
N LEU A 781 -41.03 21.25 47.47
CA LEU A 781 -39.88 20.46 47.83
C LEU A 781 -38.93 21.30 48.69
N GLU A 782 -38.49 20.74 49.81
CA GLU A 782 -37.39 21.29 50.59
C GLU A 782 -36.44 20.16 50.99
N ASN A 783 -35.14 20.32 50.77
CA ASN A 783 -34.11 19.33 51.16
C ASN A 783 -34.40 17.89 50.67
N PHE A 784 -34.84 17.73 49.42
CA PHE A 784 -35.25 16.44 48.85
C PHE A 784 -36.43 15.76 49.57
N GLU A 785 -37.28 16.53 50.26
CA GLU A 785 -38.52 16.07 50.86
C GLU A 785 -39.73 16.78 50.24
N VAL A 786 -40.80 16.02 50.01
CA VAL A 786 -42.11 16.56 49.64
C VAL A 786 -42.74 17.13 50.90
N VAL A 787 -42.89 18.45 50.96
CA VAL A 787 -43.25 19.18 52.19
C VAL A 787 -44.62 18.76 52.72
N GLU A 788 -45.60 18.58 51.82
CA GLU A 788 -46.98 18.23 52.18
C GLU A 788 -47.10 16.81 52.76
N LEU A 789 -46.18 15.92 52.40
CA LEU A 789 -46.16 14.52 52.85
C LEU A 789 -45.14 14.26 53.96
N GLN A 790 -44.17 15.17 54.16
CA GLN A 790 -43.01 14.97 55.04
C GLN A 790 -42.29 13.64 54.74
N LYS A 791 -42.14 13.35 53.45
CA LYS A 791 -41.50 12.14 52.95
C LYS A 791 -40.39 12.51 51.99
N ASN A 792 -39.35 11.68 51.97
CA ASN A 792 -38.30 11.82 50.96
C ASN A 792 -38.90 11.61 49.56
N VAL A 793 -38.42 12.37 48.58
CA VAL A 793 -38.89 12.26 47.19
C VAL A 793 -38.76 10.85 46.62
N LEU A 794 -37.76 10.07 47.06
CA LEU A 794 -37.55 8.68 46.65
C LEU A 794 -38.61 7.70 47.18
N ASP A 795 -39.30 8.06 48.26
CA ASP A 795 -40.42 7.27 48.80
C ASP A 795 -41.73 7.61 48.10
N VAL A 796 -41.82 8.78 47.47
CA VAL A 796 -43.03 9.31 46.81
C VAL A 796 -43.04 8.97 45.32
N PHE A 797 -41.89 9.03 44.66
CA PHE A 797 -41.72 8.86 43.21
C PHE A 797 -40.79 7.69 42.86
N ASP A 798 -41.20 6.82 41.96
CA ASP A 798 -40.43 5.68 41.47
C ASP A 798 -39.42 6.04 40.38
N GLY A 799 -38.37 5.22 40.23
CA GLY A 799 -37.50 5.27 39.05
C GLY A 799 -36.65 6.54 38.94
N LEU A 800 -36.46 7.25 40.06
CA LEU A 800 -35.55 8.39 40.12
C LEU A 800 -34.10 7.91 40.06
N TYR A 801 -33.42 8.20 38.95
CA TYR A 801 -32.01 7.87 38.78
C TYR A 801 -31.13 9.01 39.30
N MET A 802 -30.66 8.87 40.53
CA MET A 802 -29.57 9.68 41.08
C MET A 802 -28.24 9.05 40.64
N ALA A 803 -27.90 9.13 39.35
CA ALA A 803 -26.58 8.73 38.91
C ALA A 803 -25.60 9.87 39.27
N GLY A 804 -24.90 9.72 40.39
CA GLY A 804 -23.76 10.55 40.78
C GLY A 804 -22.48 10.18 40.05
#